data_AF-A0AAW2K9Q6-F1
#
_entry.id   AF-A0AAW2K9Q6-F1
#
_cell.length_a   1.000
_cell.length_b   1.000
_cell.length_c   1.000
_cell.angle_alpha   90.00
_cell.angle_beta   90.00
_cell.angle_gamma   90.00
#
_symmetry.space_group_name_H-M   'P 1'
#
loop_
_entity.id
_entity.type
_entity.pdbx_description
1 polymer ?
#
loop_
_entity_poly.entity_id
_entity_poly.type
_entity_poly.pdbx_seq_one_letter_code
_entity_poly.pdbx_strand_id
1 'polypeptide(L)'
;MWPDLIKKAKEGGLDAIETYVFWNAHEPLRRQYDFTGNLDLIRFIKTVQDQGLYAVLRIGPYVCAEWNYGGFPVWLHNMPGIEFRTANRMFMNEMQNFTSLIVDMLKKEKMFASQGGPIILAQIENEYGNVIASYGDAGKAYMNWCANMAQSLDIGVPWIMCQQNDAPPSVINTCNGWYCDQFTPNNPNSPKMWTENWTGWFKNWGGKDPHRTAEDLAFSVARFFQLGGTFQNYYMHSLNRNEYGASLKYGHQLHDVLHSIEKTLTCGNVSSIDHGNSVLATIYSTNDQQTCFFGNANTTTDATVTYQGVKYNVPAWSVSILPDCKNEVFNTAKVNTQTSMMVKVSNKAENEPTALKWTWMPESLHETLVHGKGEASASHLLDQKVANDVSDYMWYMTSLHLGKDDPVWSDHMKIRVNGTGHAMHAFINGQHLGSQWATYGVFNYRFEKRIKLKPGRNQITLLSATIGLQNYGPNFDVIQTGLPGPIEIIGKKGDESVIKDLSKHTWTYKVGLDGFNTKLFDNAVDKGWSTGELPINKMMTWYKTTFKAPLGEEPVAVDLQGLGKGMAWVNGNSLGRYWPSYMAEEDGCSAEPCDYRGAYDNSKCVTNCGQPTQRWYHVPRSFMNRDVNELVLFEEIGGNPSLVNFQTVRPGTVCGNAYEGKDMELSCHGRPISGIKFASFGNVQGVCGAFQKGTCEAKNDVLSLVKNIQQHGYRVSQPLHPPSLDPDNRGGAVDGEEQHDVRELPPDPTTCRGLRHTDNIAGGLHRRLFPRCMGAVGVLGDHALPHRRADGSDDFRVHRYGAGGGVVVPGRMYREYHLDNYSPWLRKRIDDPHYWLTVKSCILGSKACSKVVLWTPFDYLTKDMTPIQSGCCKPPTSCNYAAATLAQEADCYRWNNAPPVLCYDCDSCKAGVLEDVRRDWHKLSVLNIVMVIVLIGIYSIGCCAFQNAKRAETDYPYGHNRMYKVRPRWDFHW
;
A
#
# COMPACT_ATOMS: atom_id res chain seq x y z
N MET A 1 7.24 5.26 1.09
CA MET A 1 6.27 4.17 0.87
C MET A 1 6.74 2.88 1.52
N TRP A 2 7.79 2.19 1.05
CA TRP A 2 8.16 0.84 1.55
C TRP A 2 8.12 0.65 3.08
N PRO A 3 8.69 1.51 3.96
CA PRO A 3 8.66 1.26 5.40
C PRO A 3 7.24 1.23 5.98
N ASP A 4 6.33 2.07 5.47
CA ASP A 4 4.93 2.11 5.90
C ASP A 4 4.14 0.90 5.38
N LEU A 5 4.41 0.42 4.16
CA LEU A 5 3.77 -0.77 3.60
C LEU A 5 4.23 -2.06 4.30
N ILE A 6 5.54 -2.20 4.52
CA ILE A 6 6.14 -3.36 5.22
C ILE A 6 5.70 -3.36 6.70
N LYS A 7 5.63 -2.18 7.34
CA LYS A 7 5.05 -2.04 8.68
C LYS A 7 3.58 -2.46 8.71
N LYS A 8 2.77 -2.07 7.73
CA LYS A 8 1.35 -2.49 7.61
C LYS A 8 1.17 -3.98 7.35
N ALA A 9 2.10 -4.61 6.64
CA ALA A 9 2.13 -6.07 6.47
C ALA A 9 2.40 -6.80 7.80
N LYS A 10 3.37 -6.30 8.60
CA LYS A 10 3.62 -6.79 9.96
C LYS A 10 2.45 -6.53 10.90
N GLU A 11 1.88 -5.33 10.87
CA GLU A 11 0.62 -4.95 11.54
C GLU A 11 -0.63 -5.58 10.90
N GLY A 12 -0.44 -6.53 9.97
CA GLY A 12 -1.47 -7.41 9.41
C GLY A 12 -1.21 -8.90 9.72
N GLY A 13 -0.16 -9.23 10.49
CA GLY A 13 0.18 -10.60 10.89
C GLY A 13 1.04 -11.39 9.91
N LEU A 14 1.65 -10.76 8.89
CA LEU A 14 2.60 -11.44 7.99
C LEU A 14 4.00 -11.55 8.59
N ASP A 15 4.62 -12.72 8.43
CA ASP A 15 6.01 -13.00 8.87
C ASP A 15 7.06 -12.71 7.79
N ALA A 16 6.64 -12.71 6.52
CA ALA A 16 7.52 -12.59 5.37
C ALA A 16 6.95 -11.64 4.31
N ILE A 17 7.84 -10.99 3.55
CA ILE A 17 7.52 -10.23 2.35
C ILE A 17 8.05 -10.96 1.12
N GLU A 18 7.16 -11.37 0.23
CA GLU A 18 7.54 -11.90 -1.09
C GLU A 18 7.74 -10.78 -2.11
N THR A 19 8.73 -10.90 -2.99
CA THR A 19 8.91 -9.97 -4.11
C THR A 19 9.61 -10.61 -5.31
N TYR A 20 9.29 -10.09 -6.50
CA TYR A 20 9.97 -10.43 -7.76
C TYR A 20 11.20 -9.54 -8.01
N VAL A 21 12.13 -10.02 -8.84
CA VAL A 21 13.23 -9.22 -9.39
C VAL A 21 12.99 -8.94 -10.87
N PHE A 22 12.86 -7.67 -11.25
CA PHE A 22 12.44 -7.26 -12.59
C PHE A 22 13.65 -7.00 -13.51
N TRP A 23 14.10 -8.02 -14.24
CA TRP A 23 15.33 -7.97 -15.05
C TRP A 23 15.35 -6.81 -16.06
N ASN A 24 14.26 -6.55 -16.78
CA ASN A 24 14.17 -5.41 -17.72
C ASN A 24 14.33 -4.02 -17.09
N ALA A 25 13.92 -3.85 -15.83
CA ALA A 25 14.12 -2.60 -15.12
C ALA A 25 15.55 -2.49 -14.56
N HIS A 26 16.14 -3.62 -14.15
CA HIS A 26 17.51 -3.66 -13.62
C HIS A 26 18.60 -3.70 -14.69
N GLU A 27 18.34 -4.17 -15.91
CA GLU A 27 19.27 -4.19 -17.05
C GLU A 27 18.61 -3.62 -18.32
N PRO A 28 18.21 -2.32 -18.32
CA PRO A 28 17.48 -1.70 -19.45
C PRO A 28 18.30 -1.66 -20.74
N LEU A 29 19.63 -1.62 -20.62
CA LEU A 29 20.57 -1.87 -21.71
C LEU A 29 21.53 -2.98 -21.27
N ARG A 30 21.90 -3.88 -22.20
CA ARG A 30 22.75 -5.05 -21.90
C ARG A 30 24.05 -4.64 -21.20
N ARG A 31 24.28 -5.23 -20.03
CA ARG A 31 25.36 -4.97 -19.05
C ARG A 31 25.44 -3.55 -18.47
N GLN A 32 24.37 -2.76 -18.58
CA GLN A 32 24.22 -1.49 -17.86
C GLN A 32 23.11 -1.66 -16.81
N TYR A 33 23.50 -1.63 -15.54
CA TYR A 33 22.63 -2.02 -14.43
C TYR A 33 22.12 -0.83 -13.62
N ASP A 34 20.82 -0.83 -13.28
CA ASP A 34 20.20 0.14 -12.37
C ASP A 34 19.62 -0.54 -11.12
N PHE A 35 20.10 -0.08 -9.96
CA PHE A 35 19.63 -0.45 -8.63
C PHE A 35 19.43 0.81 -7.76
N THR A 36 19.04 1.94 -8.37
CA THR A 36 18.83 3.22 -7.71
C THR A 36 17.34 3.53 -7.49
N GLY A 37 17.02 4.53 -6.66
CA GLY A 37 15.64 5.01 -6.50
C GLY A 37 14.67 3.94 -6.01
N ASN A 38 13.70 3.55 -6.86
CA ASN A 38 12.75 2.48 -6.61
C ASN A 38 13.20 1.09 -7.10
N LEU A 39 14.41 0.98 -7.65
CA LEU A 39 15.07 -0.26 -8.06
C LEU A 39 16.16 -0.71 -7.05
N ASP A 40 16.30 0.00 -5.93
CA ASP A 40 17.23 -0.34 -4.84
C ASP A 40 16.74 -1.58 -4.05
N LEU A 41 16.98 -2.75 -4.64
CA LEU A 41 16.60 -4.07 -4.12
C LEU A 41 17.23 -4.33 -2.74
N ILE A 42 18.48 -3.92 -2.54
CA ILE A 42 19.21 -4.09 -1.28
C ILE A 42 18.55 -3.26 -0.17
N ARG A 43 18.18 -2.00 -0.44
CA ARG A 43 17.44 -1.18 0.51
C ARG A 43 16.02 -1.68 0.76
N PHE A 44 15.33 -2.21 -0.25
CA PHE A 44 14.03 -2.84 -0.05
C PHE A 44 14.13 -4.01 0.94
N ILE A 45 15.04 -4.96 0.69
CA ILE A 45 15.24 -6.15 1.54
C ILE A 45 15.75 -5.76 2.94
N LYS A 46 16.64 -4.76 3.06
CA LYS A 46 17.02 -4.19 4.37
C LYS A 46 15.83 -3.55 5.10
N THR A 47 14.93 -2.87 4.39
CA THR A 47 13.69 -2.33 5.01
C THR A 47 12.79 -3.46 5.55
N VAL A 48 12.76 -4.63 4.89
CA VAL A 48 12.06 -5.84 5.40
C VAL A 48 12.75 -6.35 6.68
N GLN A 49 14.08 -6.44 6.69
CA GLN A 49 14.87 -6.80 7.87
C GLN A 49 14.71 -5.80 9.03
N ASP A 50 14.68 -4.50 8.76
CA ASP A 50 14.51 -3.43 9.75
C ASP A 50 13.14 -3.45 10.43
N GLN A 51 12.09 -3.93 9.74
CA GLN A 51 10.80 -4.21 10.38
C GLN A 51 10.78 -5.55 11.13
N GLY A 52 11.84 -6.37 11.00
CA GLY A 52 11.92 -7.71 11.59
C GLY A 52 10.91 -8.67 10.95
N LEU A 53 10.92 -8.73 9.61
CA LEU A 53 10.24 -9.74 8.79
C LEU A 53 11.28 -10.52 7.97
N TYR A 54 10.91 -11.71 7.52
CA TYR A 54 11.65 -12.47 6.51
C TYR A 54 11.35 -11.99 5.09
N ALA A 55 12.12 -12.48 4.12
CA ALA A 55 11.93 -12.21 2.70
C ALA A 55 11.88 -13.50 1.88
N VAL A 56 11.03 -13.51 0.84
CA VAL A 56 10.97 -14.57 -0.18
C VAL A 56 11.28 -13.92 -1.52
N LEU A 57 12.42 -14.27 -2.12
CA LEU A 57 12.93 -13.57 -3.29
C LEU A 57 12.74 -14.38 -4.57
N ARG A 58 11.77 -13.99 -5.39
CA ARG A 58 11.45 -14.66 -6.65
C ARG A 58 12.29 -14.03 -7.77
N ILE A 59 13.52 -14.53 -7.92
CA ILE A 59 14.54 -13.96 -8.81
C ILE A 59 14.16 -14.13 -10.29
N GLY A 60 13.41 -15.18 -10.64
CA GLY A 60 12.93 -15.43 -12.00
C GLY A 60 14.06 -15.96 -12.91
N PRO A 61 14.50 -15.24 -13.96
CA PRO A 61 14.21 -13.83 -14.25
C PRO A 61 13.05 -13.60 -15.22
N TYR A 62 12.43 -14.67 -15.73
CA TYR A 62 11.01 -14.60 -16.08
C TYR A 62 10.20 -14.55 -14.78
N VAL A 63 9.28 -13.59 -14.68
CA VAL A 63 8.43 -13.38 -13.49
C VAL A 63 6.94 -13.34 -13.81
N CYS A 64 6.54 -13.25 -15.09
CA CYS A 64 5.17 -12.93 -15.51
C CYS A 64 4.68 -11.59 -14.93
N ALA A 65 4.15 -11.63 -13.71
CA ALA A 65 3.84 -10.51 -12.81
C ALA A 65 3.00 -9.35 -13.38
N GLU A 66 2.22 -9.59 -14.43
CA GLU A 66 1.53 -8.57 -15.24
C GLU A 66 2.48 -7.44 -15.69
N TRP A 67 3.77 -7.80 -15.79
CA TRP A 67 4.87 -6.87 -15.99
C TRP A 67 5.39 -6.97 -17.42
N ASN A 68 5.89 -5.84 -17.92
CA ASN A 68 6.28 -5.69 -19.32
C ASN A 68 7.18 -6.83 -19.80
N TYR A 69 6.79 -7.51 -20.88
CA TYR A 69 7.52 -8.64 -21.49
C TYR A 69 7.88 -9.79 -20.50
N GLY A 70 7.06 -9.98 -19.46
CA GLY A 70 7.24 -11.03 -18.45
C GLY A 70 8.45 -10.85 -17.54
N GLY A 71 9.04 -9.66 -17.53
CA GLY A 71 10.31 -9.35 -16.85
C GLY A 71 11.53 -9.29 -17.75
N PHE A 72 11.48 -9.82 -18.98
CA PHE A 72 12.66 -9.88 -19.85
C PHE A 72 13.04 -8.51 -20.45
N PRO A 73 14.33 -8.13 -20.44
CA PRO A 73 14.80 -7.00 -21.24
C PRO A 73 14.56 -7.25 -22.73
N VAL A 74 13.95 -6.28 -23.43
CA VAL A 74 13.56 -6.46 -24.85
C VAL A 74 14.79 -6.56 -25.77
N TRP A 75 15.97 -6.09 -25.35
CA TRP A 75 17.21 -6.32 -26.07
C TRP A 75 17.61 -7.80 -26.21
N LEU A 76 17.08 -8.70 -25.37
CA LEU A 76 17.26 -10.15 -25.54
C LEU A 76 16.64 -10.63 -26.86
N HIS A 77 15.45 -10.14 -27.22
CA HIS A 77 14.73 -10.54 -28.45
C HIS A 77 15.55 -10.29 -29.72
N ASN A 78 16.35 -9.22 -29.71
CA ASN A 78 17.17 -8.80 -30.84
C ASN A 78 18.54 -9.49 -30.90
N MET A 79 18.82 -10.48 -30.03
CA MET A 79 20.04 -11.29 -30.10
C MET A 79 19.92 -12.39 -31.18
N PRO A 80 20.85 -12.48 -32.15
CA PRO A 80 20.79 -13.50 -33.19
C PRO A 80 20.83 -14.94 -32.64
N GLY A 81 19.82 -15.74 -32.99
CA GLY A 81 19.68 -17.12 -32.53
C GLY A 81 19.25 -17.27 -31.06
N ILE A 82 18.62 -16.25 -30.47
CA ILE A 82 17.94 -16.36 -29.18
C ILE A 82 16.63 -17.16 -29.32
N GLU A 83 16.28 -17.92 -28.29
CA GLU A 83 14.97 -18.53 -28.09
C GLU A 83 14.71 -18.48 -26.58
N PHE A 84 13.56 -17.95 -26.13
CA PHE A 84 13.34 -17.74 -24.70
C PHE A 84 12.87 -19.02 -23.99
N ARG A 85 13.22 -19.16 -22.71
CA ARG A 85 12.71 -20.21 -21.79
C ARG A 85 12.79 -21.63 -22.37
N THR A 86 13.90 -21.94 -23.04
CA THR A 86 14.20 -23.26 -23.64
C THR A 86 15.70 -23.53 -23.56
N ALA A 87 16.18 -24.69 -24.03
CA ALA A 87 17.58 -25.13 -23.95
C ALA A 87 18.51 -24.40 -24.95
N ASN A 88 18.32 -23.09 -25.08
CA ASN A 88 19.09 -22.20 -25.93
C ASN A 88 20.29 -21.64 -25.17
N ARG A 89 21.50 -21.93 -25.64
CA ARG A 89 22.75 -21.55 -24.97
C ARG A 89 22.90 -20.03 -24.79
N MET A 90 22.38 -19.21 -25.72
CA MET A 90 22.46 -17.75 -25.57
C MET A 90 21.56 -17.27 -24.43
N PHE A 91 20.31 -17.73 -24.41
CA PHE A 91 19.34 -17.38 -23.37
C PHE A 91 19.80 -17.86 -21.98
N MET A 92 20.25 -19.12 -21.87
CA MET A 92 20.79 -19.70 -20.64
C MET A 92 21.99 -18.91 -20.09
N ASN A 93 22.93 -18.50 -20.96
CA ASN A 93 24.07 -17.68 -20.56
C ASN A 93 23.62 -16.31 -20.01
N GLU A 94 22.68 -15.62 -20.68
CA GLU A 94 22.19 -14.31 -20.24
C GLU A 94 21.43 -14.42 -18.90
N MET A 95 20.55 -15.39 -18.77
CA MET A 95 19.84 -15.71 -17.53
C MET A 95 20.80 -16.01 -16.37
N GLN A 96 21.83 -16.84 -16.60
CA GLN A 96 22.82 -17.15 -15.57
C GLN A 96 23.60 -15.90 -15.15
N ASN A 97 24.00 -15.02 -16.08
CA ASN A 97 24.70 -13.78 -15.74
C ASN A 97 23.86 -12.89 -14.82
N PHE A 98 22.58 -12.68 -15.13
CA PHE A 98 21.70 -11.86 -14.30
C PHE A 98 21.41 -12.50 -12.93
N THR A 99 21.03 -13.77 -12.88
CA THR A 99 20.76 -14.48 -11.62
C THR A 99 21.99 -14.52 -10.72
N SER A 100 23.19 -14.72 -11.29
CA SER A 100 24.45 -14.69 -10.53
C SER A 100 24.74 -13.30 -9.95
N LEU A 101 24.57 -12.23 -10.75
CA LEU A 101 24.75 -10.84 -10.27
C LEU A 101 23.83 -10.53 -9.08
N ILE A 102 22.54 -10.89 -9.17
CA ILE A 102 21.58 -10.69 -8.08
C ILE A 102 22.01 -11.47 -6.83
N VAL A 103 22.38 -12.74 -6.97
CA VAL A 103 22.84 -13.55 -5.84
C VAL A 103 24.14 -13.01 -5.23
N ASP A 104 25.12 -12.58 -6.03
CA ASP A 104 26.39 -12.03 -5.55
C ASP A 104 26.21 -10.72 -4.79
N MET A 105 25.34 -9.83 -5.27
CA MET A 105 24.96 -8.60 -4.56
C MET A 105 24.34 -8.92 -3.18
N LEU A 106 23.44 -9.90 -3.12
CA LEU A 106 22.78 -10.32 -1.89
C LEU A 106 23.74 -11.03 -0.93
N LYS A 107 24.62 -11.90 -1.45
CA LYS A 107 25.67 -12.59 -0.68
C LYS A 107 26.67 -11.62 -0.06
N LYS A 108 27.10 -10.61 -0.83
CA LYS A 108 28.01 -9.54 -0.38
C LYS A 108 27.42 -8.74 0.77
N GLU A 109 26.13 -8.40 0.69
CA GLU A 109 25.40 -7.66 1.72
C GLU A 109 24.85 -8.56 2.84
N LYS A 110 25.09 -9.88 2.79
CA LYS A 110 24.65 -10.91 3.76
C LYS A 110 23.13 -11.02 3.91
N MET A 111 22.40 -10.92 2.81
CA MET A 111 20.92 -10.88 2.81
C MET A 111 20.24 -12.26 2.94
N PHE A 112 20.96 -13.37 2.75
CA PHE A 112 20.40 -14.71 2.98
C PHE A 112 20.40 -15.09 4.46
N ALA A 113 19.41 -15.86 4.92
CA ALA A 113 19.26 -16.28 6.32
C ALA A 113 20.45 -17.12 6.81
N SER A 114 21.07 -17.90 5.92
CA SER A 114 22.35 -18.59 6.11
C SER A 114 23.51 -17.67 6.52
N GLN A 115 23.39 -16.36 6.25
CA GLN A 115 24.38 -15.31 6.55
C GLN A 115 23.90 -14.32 7.64
N GLY A 116 22.69 -14.51 8.19
CA GLY A 116 22.03 -13.59 9.13
C GLY A 116 21.12 -12.53 8.51
N GLY A 117 20.81 -12.62 7.21
CA GLY A 117 19.85 -11.75 6.52
C GLY A 117 18.40 -12.25 6.57
N PRO A 118 17.44 -11.53 5.96
CA PRO A 118 16.03 -11.90 6.02
C PRO A 118 15.59 -12.96 4.99
N ILE A 119 16.36 -13.23 3.92
CA ILE A 119 15.88 -14.09 2.81
C ILE A 119 15.92 -15.55 3.23
N ILE A 120 14.74 -16.16 3.38
CA ILE A 120 14.56 -17.57 3.80
C ILE A 120 14.31 -18.52 2.62
N LEU A 121 13.92 -18.00 1.46
CA LEU A 121 13.52 -18.75 0.28
C LEU A 121 13.86 -17.96 -0.98
N ALA A 122 14.26 -18.64 -2.05
CA ALA A 122 14.44 -18.04 -3.37
C ALA A 122 13.75 -18.88 -4.47
N GLN A 123 13.23 -18.23 -5.51
CA GLN A 123 12.63 -18.91 -6.68
C GLN A 123 13.45 -18.67 -7.96
N ILE A 124 13.62 -19.74 -8.74
CA ILE A 124 14.12 -19.71 -10.11
C ILE A 124 12.96 -20.00 -11.09
N GLU A 125 12.95 -19.37 -12.27
CA GLU A 125 11.82 -19.37 -13.20
C GLU A 125 10.49 -18.88 -12.57
N ASN A 126 9.39 -18.89 -13.34
CA ASN A 126 8.04 -18.67 -12.86
C ASN A 126 7.01 -19.44 -13.71
N GLU A 127 6.26 -20.36 -13.09
CA GLU A 127 5.20 -21.14 -13.72
C GLU A 127 5.58 -21.88 -15.01
N TYR A 128 6.84 -22.35 -15.12
CA TYR A 128 7.32 -22.95 -16.36
C TYR A 128 6.63 -24.28 -16.71
N GLY A 129 6.16 -25.04 -15.72
CA GLY A 129 5.35 -26.25 -15.94
C GLY A 129 4.01 -26.01 -16.65
N ASN A 130 3.47 -24.78 -16.64
CA ASN A 130 2.28 -24.41 -17.42
C ASN A 130 2.57 -24.35 -18.94
N VAL A 131 3.84 -24.20 -19.35
CA VAL A 131 4.25 -23.99 -20.75
C VAL A 131 5.27 -25.00 -21.28
N ILE A 132 5.92 -25.79 -20.42
CA ILE A 132 6.98 -26.75 -20.75
C ILE A 132 6.62 -27.70 -21.90
N ALA A 133 5.36 -28.12 -21.99
CA ALA A 133 4.87 -29.01 -23.04
C ALA A 133 5.07 -28.45 -24.46
N SER A 134 5.00 -27.13 -24.64
CA SER A 134 5.21 -26.46 -25.93
C SER A 134 6.68 -26.40 -26.36
N TYR A 135 7.63 -26.64 -25.44
CA TYR A 135 9.08 -26.68 -25.71
C TYR A 135 9.64 -28.11 -25.74
N GLY A 136 8.80 -29.13 -25.51
CA GLY A 136 9.17 -30.55 -25.57
C GLY A 136 10.36 -30.91 -24.67
N ASP A 137 11.27 -31.74 -25.18
CA ASP A 137 12.44 -32.18 -24.42
C ASP A 137 13.50 -31.07 -24.24
N ALA A 138 13.52 -30.06 -25.10
CA ALA A 138 14.35 -28.87 -24.89
C ALA A 138 13.87 -28.08 -23.66
N GLY A 139 12.55 -28.02 -23.43
CA GLY A 139 12.00 -27.43 -22.21
C GLY A 139 12.36 -28.20 -20.95
N LYS A 140 12.34 -29.54 -20.99
CA LYS A 140 12.81 -30.40 -19.87
C LYS A 140 14.30 -30.21 -19.59
N ALA A 141 15.12 -30.11 -20.63
CA ALA A 141 16.56 -29.87 -20.48
C ALA A 141 16.84 -28.49 -19.86
N TYR A 142 16.10 -27.46 -20.28
CA TYR A 142 16.16 -26.12 -19.69
C TYR A 142 15.70 -26.10 -18.23
N MET A 143 14.57 -26.73 -17.89
CA MET A 143 14.04 -26.82 -16.53
C MET A 143 15.06 -27.46 -15.57
N ASN A 144 15.64 -28.60 -15.97
CA ASN A 144 16.70 -29.26 -15.22
C ASN A 144 17.97 -28.39 -15.11
N TRP A 145 18.33 -27.63 -16.15
CA TRP A 145 19.43 -26.68 -16.10
C TRP A 145 19.14 -25.53 -15.12
N CYS A 146 17.93 -24.96 -15.10
CA CYS A 146 17.55 -23.89 -14.17
C CYS A 146 17.72 -24.33 -12.71
N ALA A 147 17.24 -25.52 -12.37
CA ALA A 147 17.41 -26.10 -11.04
C ALA A 147 18.89 -26.31 -10.67
N ASN A 148 19.68 -26.90 -11.57
CA ASN A 148 21.11 -27.12 -11.34
C ASN A 148 21.92 -25.82 -11.24
N MET A 149 21.61 -24.82 -12.07
CA MET A 149 22.23 -23.50 -12.06
C MET A 149 21.91 -22.78 -10.74
N ALA A 150 20.64 -22.74 -10.34
CA ALA A 150 20.22 -22.16 -9.07
C ALA A 150 20.92 -22.81 -7.87
N GLN A 151 20.97 -24.15 -7.82
CA GLN A 151 21.70 -24.88 -6.76
C GLN A 151 23.21 -24.59 -6.76
N SER A 152 23.84 -24.46 -7.93
CA SER A 152 25.28 -24.14 -8.04
C SER A 152 25.67 -22.77 -7.49
N LEU A 153 24.69 -21.87 -7.27
CA LEU A 153 24.91 -20.56 -6.67
C LEU A 153 25.02 -20.61 -5.13
N ASP A 154 24.77 -21.75 -4.48
CA ASP A 154 25.00 -22.02 -3.04
C ASP A 154 24.55 -20.89 -2.09
N ILE A 155 23.25 -20.56 -2.10
CA ILE A 155 22.69 -19.48 -1.26
C ILE A 155 22.46 -19.90 0.21
N GLY A 156 22.62 -21.18 0.54
CA GLY A 156 22.41 -21.72 1.89
C GLY A 156 20.96 -21.69 2.38
N VAL A 157 19.98 -21.42 1.51
CA VAL A 157 18.53 -21.48 1.79
C VAL A 157 17.80 -22.20 0.65
N PRO A 158 16.59 -22.76 0.87
CA PRO A 158 15.91 -23.57 -0.14
C PRO A 158 15.53 -22.79 -1.41
N TRP A 159 15.66 -23.48 -2.55
CA TRP A 159 15.12 -23.05 -3.83
C TRP A 159 13.72 -23.62 -4.06
N ILE A 160 12.84 -22.81 -4.64
CA ILE A 160 11.46 -23.19 -4.98
C ILE A 160 11.18 -22.96 -6.48
N MET A 161 10.13 -23.60 -7.01
CA MET A 161 9.57 -23.38 -8.36
C MET A 161 8.05 -23.51 -8.35
N CYS A 162 7.33 -22.44 -8.72
CA CYS A 162 5.87 -22.47 -8.80
C CYS A 162 5.35 -23.17 -10.06
N GLN A 163 4.23 -23.88 -9.94
CA GLN A 163 3.57 -24.69 -10.98
C GLN A 163 4.53 -25.64 -11.73
N GLN A 164 5.51 -26.23 -11.04
CA GLN A 164 6.50 -27.15 -11.64
C GLN A 164 6.34 -28.57 -11.07
N ASN A 165 5.39 -29.35 -11.61
CA ASN A 165 5.07 -30.69 -11.10
C ASN A 165 6.25 -31.69 -11.17
N ASP A 166 7.18 -31.51 -12.10
CA ASP A 166 8.38 -32.32 -12.32
C ASP A 166 9.68 -31.65 -11.83
N ALA A 167 9.59 -30.68 -10.90
CA ALA A 167 10.78 -30.05 -10.29
C ALA A 167 11.74 -31.10 -9.69
N PRO A 168 13.07 -30.99 -9.89
CA PRO A 168 14.02 -31.96 -9.36
C PRO A 168 14.03 -32.01 -7.83
N PRO A 169 14.33 -33.15 -7.17
CA PRO A 169 14.15 -33.32 -5.71
C PRO A 169 14.89 -32.34 -4.79
N SER A 170 15.87 -31.60 -5.30
CA SER A 170 16.58 -30.51 -4.61
C SER A 170 15.81 -29.18 -4.57
N VAL A 171 14.71 -29.04 -5.30
CA VAL A 171 13.91 -27.82 -5.46
C VAL A 171 12.47 -28.12 -5.06
N ILE A 172 11.87 -27.27 -4.24
CA ILE A 172 10.49 -27.47 -3.76
C ILE A 172 9.51 -26.95 -4.82
N ASN A 173 8.62 -27.80 -5.33
CA ASN A 173 7.52 -27.33 -6.17
C ASN A 173 6.42 -26.67 -5.33
N THR A 174 5.89 -25.55 -5.81
CA THR A 174 4.85 -24.77 -5.11
C THR A 174 3.63 -24.53 -5.99
N CYS A 175 2.49 -24.24 -5.37
CA CYS A 175 1.24 -23.97 -6.05
C CYS A 175 0.93 -22.46 -6.13
N ASN A 176 0.24 -22.06 -7.20
CA ASN A 176 -0.36 -20.74 -7.40
C ASN A 176 -1.86 -20.91 -7.68
N GLY A 177 -2.70 -19.95 -7.32
CA GLY A 177 -4.13 -19.99 -7.62
C GLY A 177 -5.02 -19.23 -6.64
N TRP A 178 -6.33 -19.30 -6.83
CA TRP A 178 -7.32 -18.91 -5.81
C TRP A 178 -7.45 -19.96 -4.69
N TYR A 179 -7.09 -21.22 -4.96
CA TYR A 179 -7.09 -22.32 -4.00
C TYR A 179 -5.94 -23.29 -4.29
N CYS A 180 -5.15 -23.63 -3.26
CA CYS A 180 -4.12 -24.68 -3.32
C CYS A 180 -4.29 -25.73 -2.20
N ASP A 181 -5.46 -25.82 -1.59
CA ASP A 181 -5.73 -26.76 -0.49
C ASP A 181 -5.65 -28.23 -0.92
N GLN A 182 -5.91 -28.53 -2.19
CA GLN A 182 -5.75 -29.87 -2.81
C GLN A 182 -4.35 -30.12 -3.39
N PHE A 183 -3.42 -29.14 -3.34
CA PHE A 183 -2.06 -29.34 -3.82
C PHE A 183 -1.27 -30.30 -2.92
N THR A 184 -0.40 -31.10 -3.54
CA THR A 184 0.56 -31.99 -2.88
C THR A 184 1.91 -31.81 -3.56
N PRO A 185 3.02 -31.57 -2.82
CA PRO A 185 4.34 -31.46 -3.41
C PRO A 185 4.79 -32.79 -4.04
N ASN A 186 5.65 -32.73 -5.06
CA ASN A 186 6.07 -33.91 -5.83
C ASN A 186 7.06 -34.82 -5.07
N ASN A 187 7.65 -34.30 -3.99
CA ASN A 187 8.51 -35.01 -3.05
C ASN A 187 7.81 -35.03 -1.68
N PRO A 188 7.53 -36.20 -1.07
CA PRO A 188 6.84 -36.28 0.22
C PRO A 188 7.66 -35.74 1.41
N ASN A 189 8.94 -35.43 1.21
CA ASN A 189 9.79 -34.78 2.20
C ASN A 189 9.81 -33.25 2.06
N SER A 190 9.14 -32.69 1.03
CA SER A 190 9.04 -31.24 0.82
C SER A 190 7.81 -30.67 1.53
N PRO A 191 7.89 -29.43 2.07
CA PRO A 191 6.74 -28.75 2.65
C PRO A 191 5.68 -28.41 1.58
N LYS A 192 4.40 -28.40 1.98
CA LYS A 192 3.30 -27.94 1.14
C LYS A 192 3.21 -26.41 1.18
N MET A 193 3.50 -25.78 0.04
CA MET A 193 3.69 -24.33 -0.09
C MET A 193 2.83 -23.71 -1.20
N TRP A 194 2.31 -22.52 -0.93
CA TRP A 194 1.46 -21.73 -1.82
C TRP A 194 2.08 -20.34 -2.05
N THR A 195 2.71 -20.13 -3.20
CA THR A 195 3.44 -18.91 -3.55
C THR A 195 2.55 -17.76 -4.00
N GLU A 196 1.40 -18.05 -4.61
CA GLU A 196 0.43 -17.02 -4.98
C GLU A 196 -0.99 -17.41 -4.62
N ASN A 197 -1.47 -16.97 -3.44
CA ASN A 197 -2.90 -16.88 -3.18
C ASN A 197 -3.42 -15.60 -3.83
N TRP A 198 -4.11 -15.74 -4.96
CA TRP A 198 -4.59 -14.60 -5.75
C TRP A 198 -5.67 -13.81 -4.97
N THR A 199 -5.35 -12.59 -4.53
CA THR A 199 -6.23 -11.76 -3.67
C THR A 199 -7.37 -11.07 -4.43
N GLY A 200 -7.48 -11.35 -5.73
CA GLY A 200 -8.39 -10.72 -6.68
C GLY A 200 -7.99 -11.11 -8.09
N TRP A 201 -7.98 -10.15 -8.99
CA TRP A 201 -7.35 -10.27 -10.31
C TRP A 201 -6.87 -8.90 -10.81
N PHE A 202 -6.05 -8.87 -11.86
CA PHE A 202 -5.53 -7.62 -12.42
C PHE A 202 -6.55 -6.88 -13.29
N LYS A 203 -6.37 -5.55 -13.40
CA LYS A 203 -7.19 -4.67 -14.24
C LYS A 203 -6.59 -4.52 -15.63
N ASN A 204 -7.43 -4.62 -16.66
CA ASN A 204 -7.05 -4.47 -18.06
C ASN A 204 -7.81 -3.31 -18.69
N TRP A 205 -7.19 -2.54 -19.60
CA TRP A 205 -7.87 -1.50 -20.38
C TRP A 205 -9.05 -2.09 -21.18
N GLY A 206 -10.25 -1.53 -20.99
CA GLY A 206 -11.50 -2.07 -21.53
C GLY A 206 -12.14 -3.17 -20.67
N GLY A 207 -11.43 -3.70 -19.69
CA GLY A 207 -11.92 -4.67 -18.72
C GLY A 207 -12.61 -4.02 -17.52
N LYS A 208 -13.33 -4.87 -16.79
CA LYS A 208 -14.06 -4.57 -15.54
C LYS A 208 -13.09 -4.53 -14.35
N ASP A 209 -13.60 -4.15 -13.18
CA ASP A 209 -12.88 -4.20 -11.89
C ASP A 209 -13.21 -5.50 -11.13
N PRO A 210 -12.40 -6.58 -11.26
CA PRO A 210 -12.54 -7.78 -10.45
C PRO A 210 -12.09 -7.52 -9.00
N HIS A 211 -12.79 -8.14 -8.05
CA HIS A 211 -12.42 -8.15 -6.62
C HIS A 211 -12.72 -9.53 -6.03
N ARG A 212 -12.10 -9.90 -4.91
CA ARG A 212 -12.37 -11.16 -4.19
C ARG A 212 -12.93 -10.85 -2.80
N THR A 213 -13.85 -11.66 -2.31
CA THR A 213 -14.44 -11.47 -0.97
C THR A 213 -13.44 -11.89 0.12
N ALA A 214 -13.52 -11.23 1.28
CA ALA A 214 -12.61 -11.50 2.40
C ALA A 214 -12.86 -12.89 2.99
N GLU A 215 -14.12 -13.32 2.99
CA GLU A 215 -14.61 -14.60 3.48
C GLU A 215 -14.08 -15.78 2.66
N ASP A 216 -14.07 -15.65 1.32
CA ASP A 216 -13.50 -16.68 0.42
C ASP A 216 -11.96 -16.69 0.49
N LEU A 217 -11.33 -15.52 0.56
CA LEU A 217 -9.89 -15.45 0.74
C LEU A 217 -9.47 -16.11 2.06
N ALA A 218 -10.17 -15.83 3.16
CA ALA A 218 -9.95 -16.46 4.46
C ALA A 218 -10.27 -17.97 4.45
N PHE A 219 -11.35 -18.39 3.79
CA PHE A 219 -11.69 -19.80 3.56
C PHE A 219 -10.55 -20.56 2.88
N SER A 220 -10.03 -20.00 1.79
CA SER A 220 -8.98 -20.62 0.99
C SER A 220 -7.69 -20.85 1.82
N VAL A 221 -7.30 -19.88 2.66
CA VAL A 221 -6.13 -19.97 3.55
C VAL A 221 -6.37 -20.95 4.69
N ALA A 222 -7.47 -20.81 5.43
CA ALA A 222 -7.78 -21.71 6.55
C ALA A 222 -7.91 -23.17 6.11
N ARG A 223 -8.47 -23.42 4.92
CA ARG A 223 -8.58 -24.74 4.31
C ARG A 223 -7.24 -25.29 3.81
N PHE A 224 -6.35 -24.43 3.32
CA PHE A 224 -4.98 -24.81 2.98
C PHE A 224 -4.20 -25.27 4.21
N PHE A 225 -4.22 -24.51 5.32
CA PHE A 225 -3.59 -24.91 6.58
C PHE A 225 -4.28 -26.13 7.22
N GLN A 226 -5.61 -26.24 7.15
CA GLN A 226 -6.35 -27.46 7.54
C GLN A 226 -5.78 -28.71 6.87
N LEU A 227 -5.47 -28.63 5.56
CA LEU A 227 -4.96 -29.73 4.74
C LEU A 227 -3.43 -29.77 4.64
N GLY A 228 -2.72 -29.45 5.73
CA GLY A 228 -1.27 -29.62 5.87
C GLY A 228 -0.43 -28.58 5.14
N GLY A 229 -1.02 -27.44 4.75
CA GLY A 229 -0.28 -26.28 4.24
C GLY A 229 0.64 -25.69 5.29
N THR A 230 1.82 -25.21 4.88
CA THR A 230 2.89 -24.74 5.78
C THR A 230 3.45 -23.35 5.43
N PHE A 231 3.25 -22.90 4.18
CA PHE A 231 3.60 -21.55 3.73
C PHE A 231 2.53 -21.06 2.76
N GLN A 232 2.05 -19.84 2.95
CA GLN A 232 1.12 -19.18 2.03
C GLN A 232 1.47 -17.70 1.89
N ASN A 233 1.67 -17.24 0.66
CA ASN A 233 1.86 -15.83 0.32
C ASN A 233 0.62 -15.24 -0.38
N TYR A 234 0.37 -13.94 -0.20
CA TYR A 234 -0.75 -13.22 -0.80
C TYR A 234 -0.29 -12.44 -2.04
N TYR A 235 -0.80 -12.86 -3.19
CA TYR A 235 -0.53 -12.23 -4.49
C TYR A 235 -1.75 -11.42 -4.93
N MET A 236 -1.90 -10.14 -4.58
CA MET A 236 -0.95 -9.25 -3.91
C MET A 236 -1.49 -8.75 -2.57
N HIS A 237 -0.62 -8.70 -1.55
CA HIS A 237 -0.92 -8.03 -0.27
C HIS A 237 -0.99 -6.49 -0.42
N SER A 238 -0.23 -5.92 -1.35
CA SER A 238 -0.26 -4.47 -1.63
C SER A 238 0.23 -4.14 -3.05
N LEU A 239 -0.48 -3.25 -3.74
CA LEU A 239 -0.12 -2.75 -5.08
C LEU A 239 0.27 -1.27 -5.03
N ASN A 240 1.50 -0.95 -5.46
CA ASN A 240 2.14 0.36 -5.23
C ASN A 240 1.60 1.53 -6.09
N ARG A 241 0.68 1.31 -7.04
CA ARG A 241 0.21 2.35 -7.98
C ARG A 241 -1.30 2.61 -8.07
N ASN A 242 -2.17 1.64 -7.81
CA ASN A 242 -3.62 1.84 -8.08
C ASN A 242 -4.53 1.78 -6.83
N GLU A 243 -4.05 1.31 -5.68
CA GLU A 243 -4.88 1.17 -4.47
C GLU A 243 -4.27 1.86 -3.25
N TYR A 244 -5.08 2.71 -2.62
CA TYR A 244 -4.63 3.73 -1.67
C TYR A 244 -4.48 3.21 -0.24
N GLY A 245 -3.79 2.08 -0.07
CA GLY A 245 -3.51 1.48 1.24
C GLY A 245 -4.75 1.01 1.99
N ALA A 246 -5.79 0.57 1.27
CA ALA A 246 -6.94 -0.11 1.86
C ALA A 246 -6.47 -1.45 2.45
N SER A 247 -6.47 -1.55 3.79
CA SER A 247 -5.80 -2.63 4.50
C SER A 247 -6.58 -3.93 4.46
N LEU A 248 -5.89 -5.04 4.15
CA LEU A 248 -6.34 -6.43 4.37
C LEU A 248 -6.41 -6.77 5.88
N LYS A 249 -7.11 -5.96 6.69
CA LYS A 249 -7.28 -6.21 8.13
C LYS A 249 -7.85 -7.59 8.44
N TYR A 250 -8.61 -8.16 7.48
CA TYR A 250 -9.19 -9.51 7.54
C TYR A 250 -8.16 -10.60 7.82
N GLY A 251 -6.93 -10.43 7.33
CA GLY A 251 -5.83 -11.36 7.59
C GLY A 251 -5.46 -11.44 9.07
N HIS A 252 -5.45 -10.31 9.79
CA HIS A 252 -4.95 -10.23 11.17
C HIS A 252 -5.62 -11.24 12.10
N GLN A 253 -6.96 -11.32 12.09
CA GLN A 253 -7.71 -12.24 12.95
C GLN A 253 -7.49 -13.72 12.59
N LEU A 254 -7.20 -14.04 11.33
CA LEU A 254 -6.84 -15.39 10.90
C LEU A 254 -5.38 -15.70 11.26
N HIS A 255 -4.45 -14.77 11.05
CA HIS A 255 -3.03 -14.93 11.35
C HIS A 255 -2.78 -15.04 12.86
N ASP A 256 -3.41 -14.21 13.69
CA ASP A 256 -3.37 -14.33 15.17
C ASP A 256 -3.74 -15.75 15.62
N VAL A 257 -4.77 -16.33 14.99
CA VAL A 257 -5.26 -17.66 15.31
C VAL A 257 -4.31 -18.74 14.80
N LEU A 258 -3.82 -18.65 13.56
CA LEU A 258 -2.83 -19.59 13.00
C LEU A 258 -1.52 -19.58 13.81
N HIS A 259 -1.05 -18.40 14.22
CA HIS A 259 0.10 -18.25 15.12
C HIS A 259 -0.16 -18.86 16.50
N SER A 260 -1.36 -18.71 17.06
CA SER A 260 -1.72 -19.34 18.34
C SER A 260 -1.75 -20.88 18.32
N ILE A 261 -1.71 -21.48 17.12
CA ILE A 261 -1.72 -22.93 16.90
C ILE A 261 -0.50 -23.45 16.13
N GLU A 262 0.54 -22.62 15.94
CA GLU A 262 1.75 -22.94 15.17
C GLU A 262 2.34 -24.30 15.61
N LYS A 263 2.63 -24.46 16.91
CA LYS A 263 3.17 -25.70 17.51
C LYS A 263 2.35 -26.95 17.15
N THR A 264 1.01 -26.85 17.12
CA THR A 264 0.13 -27.96 16.75
C THR A 264 0.12 -28.22 15.25
N LEU A 265 0.20 -27.19 14.41
CA LEU A 265 0.32 -27.34 12.95
C LEU A 265 1.66 -27.95 12.53
N THR A 266 2.77 -27.51 13.14
CA THR A 266 4.13 -27.94 12.75
C THR A 266 4.58 -29.24 13.39
N CYS A 267 4.02 -29.62 14.54
CA CYS A 267 4.50 -30.77 15.32
C CYS A 267 3.38 -31.73 15.80
N GLY A 268 2.13 -31.51 15.39
CA GLY A 268 1.00 -32.35 15.78
C GLY A 268 0.80 -33.56 14.85
N ASN A 269 0.46 -34.70 15.44
CA ASN A 269 -0.10 -35.83 14.70
C ASN A 269 -1.49 -35.44 14.17
N VAL A 270 -1.68 -35.61 12.85
CA VAL A 270 -2.93 -35.25 12.16
C VAL A 270 -3.87 -36.45 12.08
N SER A 271 -5.15 -36.21 12.34
CA SER A 271 -6.24 -37.16 12.07
C SER A 271 -7.45 -36.42 11.50
N SER A 272 -8.37 -37.14 10.84
CA SER A 272 -9.51 -36.53 10.17
C SER A 272 -10.78 -37.38 10.27
N ILE A 273 -11.93 -36.71 10.37
CA ILE A 273 -13.26 -37.30 10.37
C ILE A 273 -14.05 -36.66 9.22
N ASP A 274 -14.42 -37.47 8.23
CA ASP A 274 -15.34 -37.07 7.16
C ASP A 274 -16.78 -37.19 7.68
N HIS A 275 -17.56 -36.13 7.53
CA HIS A 275 -18.97 -36.07 7.90
C HIS A 275 -19.91 -36.16 6.67
N GLY A 276 -19.36 -36.37 5.48
CA GLY A 276 -20.08 -36.36 4.21
C GLY A 276 -20.40 -34.95 3.70
N ASN A 277 -21.03 -34.86 2.53
CA ASN A 277 -21.46 -33.59 1.90
C ASN A 277 -20.37 -32.50 1.76
N SER A 278 -19.09 -32.92 1.70
CA SER A 278 -17.90 -32.06 1.70
C SER A 278 -17.58 -31.38 3.04
N VAL A 279 -17.95 -32.00 4.16
CA VAL A 279 -17.70 -31.51 5.52
C VAL A 279 -16.62 -32.36 6.19
N LEU A 280 -15.49 -31.75 6.51
CA LEU A 280 -14.30 -32.42 7.05
C LEU A 280 -13.87 -31.79 8.37
N ALA A 281 -13.78 -32.61 9.42
CA ALA A 281 -13.09 -32.25 10.66
C ALA A 281 -11.64 -32.76 10.61
N THR A 282 -10.67 -31.90 10.91
CA THR A 282 -9.24 -32.24 10.97
C THR A 282 -8.68 -31.84 12.33
N ILE A 283 -7.97 -32.76 12.97
CA ILE A 283 -7.47 -32.63 14.34
C ILE A 283 -5.96 -32.77 14.33
N TYR A 284 -5.27 -31.71 14.73
CA TYR A 284 -3.83 -31.65 14.97
C TYR A 284 -3.57 -31.87 16.46
N SER A 285 -2.77 -32.88 16.80
CA SER A 285 -2.63 -33.34 18.19
C SER A 285 -1.17 -33.49 18.65
N THR A 286 -0.83 -32.80 19.73
CA THR A 286 0.43 -32.95 20.47
C THR A 286 0.14 -33.54 21.85
N ASN A 287 1.18 -33.88 22.62
CA ASN A 287 1.01 -34.39 23.99
C ASN A 287 0.30 -33.38 24.93
N ASP A 288 0.43 -32.08 24.65
CA ASP A 288 -0.03 -31.01 25.55
C ASP A 288 -1.30 -30.31 25.05
N GLN A 289 -1.55 -30.32 23.74
CA GLN A 289 -2.56 -29.50 23.07
C GLN A 289 -3.15 -30.21 21.84
N GLN A 290 -4.45 -30.06 21.63
CA GLN A 290 -5.17 -30.46 20.42
C GLN A 290 -5.86 -29.25 19.79
N THR A 291 -5.77 -29.13 18.46
CA THR A 291 -6.40 -28.07 17.68
C THR A 291 -7.24 -28.68 16.57
N CYS A 292 -8.45 -28.16 16.40
CA CYS A 292 -9.43 -28.68 15.44
C CYS A 292 -9.78 -27.63 14.39
N PHE A 293 -9.87 -28.08 13.13
CA PHE A 293 -10.44 -27.35 12.01
C PHE A 293 -11.71 -28.07 11.58
N PHE A 294 -12.83 -27.36 11.47
CA PHE A 294 -14.07 -27.90 10.91
C PHE A 294 -14.37 -27.15 9.61
N GLY A 295 -14.05 -27.77 8.48
CA GLY A 295 -14.22 -27.21 7.15
C GLY A 295 -15.51 -27.71 6.49
N ASN A 296 -16.33 -26.78 6.02
CA ASN A 296 -17.49 -27.06 5.16
C ASN A 296 -17.20 -26.53 3.75
N ALA A 297 -16.88 -27.45 2.84
CA ALA A 297 -16.63 -27.15 1.43
C ALA A 297 -17.88 -27.20 0.55
N ASN A 298 -19.07 -27.36 1.14
CA ASN A 298 -20.32 -27.24 0.41
C ASN A 298 -20.58 -25.79 -0.02
N THR A 299 -21.05 -25.57 -1.24
CA THR A 299 -21.24 -24.21 -1.79
C THR A 299 -22.59 -23.58 -1.44
N THR A 300 -23.53 -24.32 -0.85
CA THR A 300 -24.90 -23.83 -0.57
C THR A 300 -25.43 -24.16 0.82
N THR A 301 -25.09 -25.31 1.41
CA THR A 301 -25.67 -25.77 2.68
C THR A 301 -24.72 -25.66 3.88
N ASP A 302 -25.17 -25.00 4.93
CA ASP A 302 -24.53 -25.02 6.26
C ASP A 302 -24.52 -26.44 6.86
N ALA A 303 -23.54 -26.72 7.72
CA ALA A 303 -23.31 -28.05 8.30
C ALA A 303 -23.23 -28.02 9.83
N THR A 304 -23.76 -29.04 10.50
CA THR A 304 -23.59 -29.23 11.95
C THR A 304 -22.58 -30.34 12.23
N VAL A 305 -21.34 -29.96 12.54
CA VAL A 305 -20.31 -30.90 13.01
C VAL A 305 -20.56 -31.23 14.48
N THR A 306 -20.52 -32.51 14.83
CA THR A 306 -20.62 -32.96 16.23
C THR A 306 -19.29 -33.58 16.66
N TYR A 307 -18.61 -32.96 17.62
CA TYR A 307 -17.29 -33.38 18.09
C TYR A 307 -17.21 -33.31 19.62
N GLN A 308 -16.72 -34.39 20.25
CA GLN A 308 -16.70 -34.57 21.72
C GLN A 308 -18.05 -34.29 22.42
N GLY A 309 -19.18 -34.53 21.73
CA GLY A 309 -20.54 -34.28 22.22
C GLY A 309 -21.05 -32.84 22.04
N VAL A 310 -20.19 -31.90 21.65
CA VAL A 310 -20.56 -30.51 21.33
C VAL A 310 -20.95 -30.41 19.85
N LYS A 311 -21.91 -29.54 19.53
CA LYS A 311 -22.37 -29.26 18.16
C LYS A 311 -21.88 -27.88 17.70
N TYR A 312 -21.30 -27.83 16.51
CA TYR A 312 -20.76 -26.62 15.89
C TYR A 312 -21.47 -26.36 14.56
N ASN A 313 -22.03 -25.17 14.37
CA ASN A 313 -22.58 -24.76 13.09
C ASN A 313 -21.49 -24.12 12.22
N VAL A 314 -21.19 -24.77 11.10
CA VAL A 314 -20.15 -24.41 10.13
C VAL A 314 -20.86 -23.97 8.83
N PRO A 315 -20.96 -22.65 8.56
CA PRO A 315 -21.59 -22.14 7.35
C PRO A 315 -21.06 -22.76 6.06
N ALA A 316 -21.88 -22.77 5.01
CA ALA A 316 -21.44 -23.13 3.66
C ALA A 316 -20.19 -22.35 3.26
N TRP A 317 -19.23 -23.03 2.62
CA TRP A 317 -17.96 -22.46 2.17
C TRP A 317 -17.18 -21.73 3.28
N SER A 318 -17.06 -22.37 4.46
CA SER A 318 -16.34 -21.82 5.61
C SER A 318 -15.48 -22.84 6.35
N VAL A 319 -14.49 -22.37 7.11
CA VAL A 319 -13.71 -23.18 8.06
C VAL A 319 -13.81 -22.54 9.45
N SER A 320 -14.24 -23.31 10.45
CA SER A 320 -14.14 -22.96 11.87
C SER A 320 -12.82 -23.47 12.45
N ILE A 321 -12.14 -22.65 13.26
CA ILE A 321 -10.85 -22.98 13.90
C ILE A 321 -11.01 -22.97 15.43
N LEU A 322 -10.53 -24.03 16.07
CA LEU A 322 -10.63 -24.30 17.50
C LEU A 322 -9.26 -24.69 18.10
N PRO A 323 -8.46 -23.73 18.61
CA PRO A 323 -7.12 -23.96 19.19
C PRO A 323 -7.02 -25.00 20.30
N ASP A 324 -8.15 -25.30 20.96
CA ASP A 324 -8.31 -26.26 22.07
C ASP A 324 -9.31 -27.39 21.76
N CYS A 325 -9.74 -27.51 20.50
CA CYS A 325 -10.82 -28.40 20.03
C CYS A 325 -12.20 -28.21 20.70
N LYS A 326 -12.44 -27.10 21.40
CA LYS A 326 -13.68 -26.85 22.17
C LYS A 326 -14.33 -25.50 21.88
N ASN A 327 -13.54 -24.46 21.69
CA ASN A 327 -14.01 -23.09 21.50
C ASN A 327 -13.73 -22.60 20.08
N GLU A 328 -14.77 -22.19 19.35
CA GLU A 328 -14.61 -21.51 18.06
C GLU A 328 -14.08 -20.09 18.27
N VAL A 329 -12.78 -19.90 18.02
CA VAL A 329 -12.17 -18.56 18.10
C VAL A 329 -12.42 -17.75 16.83
N PHE A 330 -12.50 -18.43 15.68
CA PHE A 330 -12.66 -17.85 14.36
C PHE A 330 -13.41 -18.79 13.42
N ASN A 331 -14.22 -18.23 12.51
CA ASN A 331 -14.75 -18.93 11.34
C ASN A 331 -14.67 -17.99 10.13
N THR A 332 -14.29 -18.52 8.97
CA THR A 332 -13.96 -17.69 7.79
C THR A 332 -15.16 -16.97 7.16
N ALA A 333 -16.40 -17.36 7.47
CA ALA A 333 -17.62 -16.65 7.10
C ALA A 333 -18.15 -15.71 8.20
N LYS A 334 -17.49 -15.67 9.37
CA LYS A 334 -17.85 -14.83 10.53
C LYS A 334 -16.84 -13.68 10.71
N VAL A 335 -16.61 -12.91 9.64
CA VAL A 335 -15.55 -11.90 9.55
C VAL A 335 -15.88 -10.64 10.37
N ASN A 336 -15.42 -10.63 11.62
CA ASN A 336 -15.59 -9.53 12.58
C ASN A 336 -14.55 -8.41 12.37
N THR A 337 -14.42 -7.89 11.15
CA THR A 337 -13.40 -6.90 10.79
C THR A 337 -13.99 -5.78 9.95
N GLN A 338 -13.51 -4.54 10.15
CA GLN A 338 -14.04 -3.38 9.43
C GLN A 338 -13.72 -3.40 7.92
N THR A 339 -14.74 -3.18 7.10
CA THR A 339 -14.65 -2.86 5.67
C THR A 339 -14.66 -1.35 5.49
N SER A 340 -13.70 -0.79 4.76
CA SER A 340 -13.51 0.67 4.63
C SER A 340 -13.63 1.14 3.18
N MET A 341 -14.68 1.91 2.86
CA MET A 341 -14.89 2.47 1.53
C MET A 341 -14.01 3.70 1.32
N MET A 342 -13.05 3.62 0.40
CA MET A 342 -12.12 4.71 0.10
C MET A 342 -12.72 5.73 -0.89
N VAL A 343 -13.17 6.86 -0.36
CA VAL A 343 -13.75 7.96 -1.13
C VAL A 343 -12.66 8.92 -1.59
N LYS A 344 -12.88 9.53 -2.75
CA LYS A 344 -12.03 10.59 -3.32
C LYS A 344 -12.67 11.93 -2.99
N VAL A 345 -11.90 12.87 -2.48
CA VAL A 345 -12.39 14.18 -2.01
C VAL A 345 -11.53 15.27 -2.61
N SER A 346 -12.16 16.18 -3.35
CA SER A 346 -11.52 17.34 -3.98
C SER A 346 -10.68 18.13 -2.99
N ASN A 347 -9.53 18.61 -3.45
CA ASN A 347 -8.68 19.48 -2.64
C ASN A 347 -9.46 20.73 -2.17
N LYS A 348 -9.17 21.19 -0.95
CA LYS A 348 -9.63 22.46 -0.39
C LYS A 348 -8.46 23.30 0.12
N ALA A 349 -7.30 23.20 -0.53
CA ALA A 349 -6.14 24.02 -0.20
C ALA A 349 -6.47 25.50 -0.40
N GLU A 350 -5.99 26.34 0.51
CA GLU A 350 -6.33 27.76 0.50
C GLU A 350 -5.77 28.46 -0.73
N ASN A 351 -6.67 29.18 -1.42
CA ASN A 351 -6.38 30.00 -2.60
C ASN A 351 -5.89 29.22 -3.84
N GLU A 352 -6.28 27.95 -4.03
CA GLU A 352 -6.27 27.35 -5.38
C GLU A 352 -7.49 27.82 -6.19
N PRO A 353 -7.33 28.14 -7.49
CA PRO A 353 -8.46 28.41 -8.38
C PRO A 353 -9.26 27.12 -8.65
N THR A 354 -10.56 27.26 -8.96
CA THR A 354 -11.46 26.14 -9.24
C THR A 354 -11.13 25.35 -10.52
N ALA A 355 -10.23 25.86 -11.36
CA ALA A 355 -9.70 25.19 -12.54
C ALA A 355 -8.20 25.48 -12.70
N LEU A 356 -7.45 24.47 -13.16
CA LEU A 356 -6.02 24.56 -13.43
C LEU A 356 -5.74 25.47 -14.65
N LYS A 357 -4.64 26.23 -14.62
CA LYS A 357 -4.24 27.14 -15.71
C LYS A 357 -3.27 26.45 -16.66
N TRP A 358 -3.75 26.09 -17.84
CA TRP A 358 -3.00 25.30 -18.81
C TRP A 358 -2.18 26.14 -19.79
N THR A 359 -1.00 25.61 -20.10
CA THR A 359 -0.19 25.96 -21.28
C THR A 359 -0.06 24.72 -22.17
N TRP A 360 0.22 24.89 -23.46
CA TRP A 360 0.23 23.77 -24.40
C TRP A 360 1.28 23.89 -25.51
N MET A 361 1.67 22.75 -26.08
CA MET A 361 2.56 22.66 -27.25
C MET A 361 2.08 21.51 -28.17
N PRO A 362 2.00 21.69 -29.49
CA PRO A 362 1.74 20.58 -30.40
C PRO A 362 3.00 19.72 -30.56
N GLU A 363 2.85 18.40 -30.68
CA GLU A 363 3.97 17.50 -30.98
C GLU A 363 4.62 17.86 -32.34
N SER A 364 5.95 17.74 -32.42
CA SER A 364 6.70 17.99 -33.66
C SER A 364 6.55 16.82 -34.63
N LEU A 365 5.62 16.96 -35.57
CA LEU A 365 5.25 15.91 -36.52
C LEU A 365 5.57 16.21 -37.99
N HIS A 366 5.94 17.44 -38.34
CA HIS A 366 6.01 17.87 -39.75
C HIS A 366 7.02 17.06 -40.58
N GLU A 367 8.26 16.96 -40.12
CA GLU A 367 9.35 16.21 -40.79
C GLU A 367 8.98 14.74 -41.03
N THR A 368 8.33 14.12 -40.05
CA THR A 368 7.94 12.70 -40.09
C THR A 368 6.71 12.49 -40.98
N LEU A 369 5.64 13.28 -40.83
CA LEU A 369 4.39 13.11 -41.57
C LEU A 369 4.42 13.60 -43.04
N VAL A 370 5.24 14.62 -43.34
CA VAL A 370 5.25 15.28 -44.67
C VAL A 370 6.47 14.84 -45.50
N HIS A 371 7.66 14.85 -44.91
CA HIS A 371 8.89 14.48 -45.64
C HIS A 371 9.19 12.97 -45.56
N GLY A 372 8.69 12.27 -44.53
CA GLY A 372 8.95 10.86 -44.30
C GLY A 372 10.28 10.59 -43.60
N LYS A 373 10.78 11.57 -42.83
CA LYS A 373 12.11 11.55 -42.21
C LYS A 373 12.16 10.57 -41.03
N GLY A 374 13.15 9.69 -41.06
CA GLY A 374 13.45 8.72 -40.01
C GLY A 374 14.94 8.36 -39.97
N GLU A 375 15.26 7.36 -39.15
CA GLU A 375 16.60 6.98 -38.70
C GLU A 375 17.12 5.73 -39.43
N ALA A 376 16.22 4.85 -39.87
CA ALA A 376 16.53 3.60 -40.57
C ALA A 376 15.52 3.30 -41.68
N SER A 377 15.89 2.42 -42.63
CA SER A 377 15.01 1.95 -43.69
C SER A 377 15.20 0.46 -43.97
N ALA A 378 14.13 -0.25 -44.35
CA ALA A 378 14.13 -1.66 -44.74
C ALA A 378 13.21 -1.91 -45.94
N SER A 379 13.45 -2.97 -46.73
CA SER A 379 12.62 -3.37 -47.87
C SER A 379 11.48 -4.35 -47.49
N HIS A 380 11.10 -4.35 -46.22
CA HIS A 380 10.10 -5.21 -45.60
C HIS A 380 9.62 -4.56 -44.29
N LEU A 381 8.52 -5.05 -43.73
CA LEU A 381 7.98 -4.56 -42.46
C LEU A 381 8.78 -5.11 -41.26
N LEU A 382 9.26 -4.21 -40.41
CA LEU A 382 9.94 -4.55 -39.15
C LEU A 382 8.93 -4.73 -38.00
N ASP A 383 9.23 -5.69 -37.12
CA ASP A 383 8.58 -5.83 -35.82
C ASP A 383 8.93 -4.63 -34.92
N GLN A 384 7.97 -4.11 -34.16
CA GLN A 384 8.24 -2.98 -33.26
C GLN A 384 9.27 -3.28 -32.16
N LYS A 385 9.46 -4.56 -31.78
CA LYS A 385 10.46 -4.97 -30.78
C LYS A 385 11.91 -4.69 -31.19
N VAL A 386 12.20 -4.43 -32.48
CA VAL A 386 13.55 -3.99 -32.90
C VAL A 386 13.96 -2.63 -32.29
N ALA A 387 12.98 -1.84 -31.82
CA ALA A 387 13.23 -0.59 -31.10
C ALA A 387 13.65 -0.79 -29.63
N ASN A 388 13.78 -2.04 -29.15
CA ASN A 388 14.12 -2.40 -27.76
C ASN A 388 13.16 -1.80 -26.70
N ASP A 389 11.93 -1.45 -27.08
CA ASP A 389 10.89 -0.85 -26.21
C ASP A 389 11.33 0.44 -25.49
N VAL A 390 12.28 1.19 -26.06
CA VAL A 390 12.71 2.51 -25.53
C VAL A 390 11.61 3.59 -25.60
N SER A 391 10.51 3.29 -26.31
CA SER A 391 9.33 4.13 -26.43
C SER A 391 8.15 3.29 -26.93
N ASP A 392 6.95 3.57 -26.40
CA ASP A 392 5.68 3.03 -26.88
C ASP A 392 5.48 3.22 -28.39
N TYR A 393 6.04 4.30 -28.94
CA TYR A 393 5.76 4.80 -30.29
C TYR A 393 6.80 4.39 -31.33
N MET A 394 6.36 3.88 -32.48
CA MET A 394 7.21 3.64 -33.66
C MET A 394 6.49 4.02 -34.96
N TRP A 395 7.19 4.78 -35.81
CA TRP A 395 6.68 5.25 -37.09
C TRP A 395 7.07 4.30 -38.23
N TYR A 396 6.10 4.00 -39.09
CA TYR A 396 6.22 3.22 -40.30
C TYR A 396 5.87 4.13 -41.49
N MET A 397 6.86 4.54 -42.28
CA MET A 397 6.71 5.51 -43.37
C MET A 397 7.06 4.89 -44.73
N THR A 398 6.24 5.11 -45.76
CA THR A 398 6.62 4.78 -47.14
C THR A 398 6.10 5.80 -48.15
N SER A 399 6.75 5.88 -49.30
CA SER A 399 6.44 6.78 -50.41
C SER A 399 5.87 5.99 -51.57
N LEU A 400 4.57 6.14 -51.82
CA LEU A 400 3.86 5.47 -52.91
C LEU A 400 3.71 6.41 -54.11
N HIS A 401 4.30 6.05 -55.25
CA HIS A 401 4.07 6.73 -56.52
C HIS A 401 2.93 6.04 -57.29
N LEU A 402 1.97 6.81 -57.81
CA LEU A 402 0.87 6.31 -58.65
C LEU A 402 0.72 7.14 -59.92
N GLY A 403 0.66 6.45 -61.07
CA GLY A 403 0.11 7.02 -62.30
C GLY A 403 -1.43 7.08 -62.25
N LYS A 404 -2.05 7.77 -63.21
CA LYS A 404 -3.53 7.71 -63.41
C LYS A 404 -3.97 6.40 -64.09
N ASP A 405 -3.00 5.71 -64.66
CA ASP A 405 -2.99 4.45 -65.38
C ASP A 405 -2.62 3.24 -64.49
N ASP A 406 -2.24 3.49 -63.23
CA ASP A 406 -1.92 2.42 -62.27
C ASP A 406 -3.16 1.52 -62.04
N PRO A 407 -3.04 0.18 -62.09
CA PRO A 407 -4.18 -0.72 -61.94
C PRO A 407 -5.00 -0.54 -60.65
N VAL A 408 -4.41 0.02 -59.58
CA VAL A 408 -5.13 0.29 -58.31
C VAL A 408 -5.90 1.61 -58.32
N TRP A 409 -5.68 2.49 -59.31
CA TRP A 409 -6.24 3.83 -59.34
C TRP A 409 -7.75 3.82 -59.62
N SER A 410 -8.55 4.24 -58.63
CA SER A 410 -10.00 4.42 -58.78
C SER A 410 -10.56 5.48 -57.83
N ASP A 411 -11.79 5.95 -58.08
CA ASP A 411 -12.50 6.91 -57.22
C ASP A 411 -12.79 6.36 -55.80
N HIS A 412 -12.62 5.06 -55.60
CA HIS A 412 -13.06 4.30 -54.43
C HIS A 412 -11.91 3.52 -53.77
N MET A 413 -10.69 4.06 -53.82
CA MET A 413 -9.53 3.49 -53.13
C MET A 413 -9.70 3.41 -51.60
N LYS A 414 -9.16 2.34 -51.01
CA LYS A 414 -9.00 2.15 -49.56
C LYS A 414 -7.55 1.83 -49.22
N ILE A 415 -7.12 2.16 -48.00
CA ILE A 415 -5.99 1.49 -47.35
C ILE A 415 -6.53 0.38 -46.45
N ARG A 416 -5.81 -0.73 -46.38
CA ARG A 416 -5.95 -1.78 -45.38
C ARG A 416 -4.61 -2.00 -44.68
N VAL A 417 -4.65 -2.07 -43.36
CA VAL A 417 -3.51 -2.44 -42.51
C VAL A 417 -3.95 -3.57 -41.59
N ASN A 418 -3.31 -4.72 -41.70
CA ASN A 418 -3.35 -5.72 -40.65
C ASN A 418 -2.29 -5.36 -39.60
N GLY A 419 -2.69 -5.26 -38.33
CA GLY A 419 -1.83 -4.88 -37.22
C GLY A 419 -1.97 -5.83 -36.04
N THR A 420 -0.91 -5.91 -35.24
CA THR A 420 -0.82 -6.70 -33.99
C THR A 420 -0.35 -5.86 -32.80
N GLY A 421 -0.07 -4.57 -33.03
CA GLY A 421 0.17 -3.56 -31.99
C GLY A 421 -1.10 -3.24 -31.19
N HIS A 422 -0.97 -2.33 -30.22
CA HIS A 422 -2.05 -2.05 -29.28
C HIS A 422 -2.89 -0.84 -29.71
N ALA A 423 -2.26 0.15 -30.35
CA ALA A 423 -2.94 1.20 -31.10
C ALA A 423 -2.17 1.57 -32.39
N MET A 424 -2.87 2.24 -33.31
CA MET A 424 -2.30 2.80 -34.53
C MET A 424 -3.05 4.07 -34.97
N HIS A 425 -2.30 5.02 -35.52
CA HIS A 425 -2.84 6.21 -36.21
C HIS A 425 -2.31 6.24 -37.64
N ALA A 426 -3.21 6.41 -38.61
CA ALA A 426 -2.85 6.50 -40.01
C ALA A 426 -2.86 7.95 -40.50
N PHE A 427 -1.82 8.33 -41.25
CA PHE A 427 -1.68 9.64 -41.88
C PHE A 427 -1.34 9.47 -43.36
N ILE A 428 -1.96 10.30 -44.21
CA ILE A 428 -1.77 10.32 -45.67
C ILE A 428 -1.44 11.76 -46.08
N ASN A 429 -0.30 11.98 -46.73
CA ASN A 429 0.17 13.29 -47.18
C ASN A 429 0.13 14.39 -46.08
N GLY A 430 0.49 14.03 -44.84
CA GLY A 430 0.46 14.94 -43.68
C GLY A 430 -0.89 15.05 -42.96
N GLN A 431 -1.98 14.50 -43.50
CA GLN A 431 -3.32 14.58 -42.90
C GLN A 431 -3.69 13.29 -42.16
N HIS A 432 -4.32 13.41 -40.99
CA HIS A 432 -4.85 12.24 -40.25
C HIS A 432 -6.02 11.61 -41.00
N LEU A 433 -5.99 10.28 -41.12
CA LEU A 433 -7.00 9.47 -41.79
C LEU A 433 -7.94 8.76 -40.80
N GLY A 434 -7.43 8.45 -39.61
CA GLY A 434 -8.14 7.70 -38.59
C GLY A 434 -7.20 6.97 -37.63
N SER A 435 -7.78 6.50 -36.54
CA SER A 435 -7.10 5.72 -35.50
C SER A 435 -7.78 4.35 -35.34
N GLN A 436 -7.04 3.39 -34.77
CA GLN A 436 -7.53 2.09 -34.34
C GLN A 436 -6.80 1.69 -33.06
N TRP A 437 -7.45 0.89 -32.22
CA TRP A 437 -6.83 0.22 -31.09
C TRP A 437 -7.39 -1.20 -30.94
N ALA A 438 -6.65 -2.03 -30.22
CA ALA A 438 -7.10 -3.34 -29.77
C ALA A 438 -8.32 -3.19 -28.84
N THR A 439 -9.22 -4.18 -28.85
CA THR A 439 -10.39 -4.20 -27.96
C THR A 439 -10.59 -5.58 -27.33
N TYR A 440 -10.90 -5.61 -26.03
CA TYR A 440 -11.22 -6.85 -25.29
C TYR A 440 -10.13 -7.92 -25.39
N GLY A 441 -8.85 -7.50 -25.35
CA GLY A 441 -7.69 -8.39 -25.52
C GLY A 441 -7.42 -8.85 -26.96
N VAL A 442 -8.21 -8.43 -27.95
CA VAL A 442 -7.99 -8.78 -29.36
C VAL A 442 -7.02 -7.79 -29.99
N PHE A 443 -5.73 -8.13 -29.97
CA PHE A 443 -4.64 -7.32 -30.54
C PHE A 443 -4.51 -7.45 -32.07
N ASN A 444 -4.98 -8.57 -32.64
CA ASN A 444 -4.98 -8.79 -34.08
C ASN A 444 -6.17 -8.07 -34.73
N TYR A 445 -5.94 -6.92 -35.38
CA TYR A 445 -7.00 -6.13 -36.02
C TYR A 445 -6.73 -5.83 -37.50
N ARG A 446 -7.81 -5.51 -38.23
CA ARG A 446 -7.80 -5.04 -39.62
C ARG A 446 -8.34 -3.61 -39.68
N PHE A 447 -7.46 -2.63 -39.79
CA PHE A 447 -7.85 -1.25 -40.07
C PHE A 447 -8.12 -1.10 -41.57
N GLU A 448 -9.33 -0.66 -41.95
CA GLU A 448 -9.67 -0.38 -43.35
C GLU A 448 -10.43 0.96 -43.46
N LYS A 449 -9.92 1.90 -44.27
CA LYS A 449 -10.53 3.23 -44.48
C LYS A 449 -10.42 3.64 -45.95
N ARG A 450 -11.41 4.39 -46.46
CA ARG A 450 -11.34 5.07 -47.77
C ARG A 450 -10.22 6.10 -47.75
N ILE A 451 -9.41 6.18 -48.81
CA ILE A 451 -8.30 7.13 -48.92
C ILE A 451 -8.45 8.05 -50.13
N LYS A 452 -7.84 9.23 -50.07
CA LYS A 452 -7.66 10.12 -51.21
C LYS A 452 -6.17 10.24 -51.50
N LEU A 453 -5.76 9.68 -52.64
CA LEU A 453 -4.40 9.79 -53.16
C LEU A 453 -4.39 10.77 -54.35
N LYS A 454 -3.25 11.42 -54.58
CA LYS A 454 -3.00 12.29 -55.74
C LYS A 454 -2.13 11.57 -56.77
N PRO A 455 -2.18 11.91 -58.07
CA PRO A 455 -1.21 11.42 -59.04
C PRO A 455 0.22 11.82 -58.63
N GLY A 456 1.20 10.95 -58.90
CA GLY A 456 2.58 11.11 -58.47
C GLY A 456 2.85 10.60 -57.05
N ARG A 457 3.76 11.26 -56.32
CA ARG A 457 4.18 10.84 -54.96
C ARG A 457 3.10 11.12 -53.91
N ASN A 458 2.75 10.08 -53.16
CA ASN A 458 1.99 10.13 -51.92
C ASN A 458 2.86 9.67 -50.75
N GLN A 459 2.79 10.38 -49.62
CA GLN A 459 3.42 9.94 -48.38
C GLN A 459 2.39 9.18 -47.55
N ILE A 460 2.70 7.92 -47.19
CA ILE A 460 1.94 7.10 -46.25
C ILE A 460 2.76 7.05 -44.96
N THR A 461 2.12 7.32 -43.82
CA THR A 461 2.80 7.34 -42.53
C THR A 461 1.87 6.80 -41.46
N LEU A 462 2.26 5.70 -40.85
CA LEU A 462 1.51 5.01 -39.82
C LEU A 462 2.31 5.10 -38.52
N LEU A 463 1.67 5.53 -37.44
CA LEU A 463 2.22 5.45 -36.09
C LEU A 463 1.63 4.20 -35.44
N SER A 464 2.46 3.30 -34.92
CA SER A 464 2.01 2.22 -34.03
C SER A 464 2.43 2.53 -32.59
N ALA A 465 1.59 2.10 -31.64
CA ALA A 465 1.85 2.23 -30.22
C ALA A 465 1.71 0.87 -29.51
N THR A 466 2.68 0.53 -28.65
CA THR A 466 2.58 -0.52 -27.63
C THR A 466 1.94 0.04 -26.36
N ILE A 467 1.37 -0.82 -25.52
CA ILE A 467 0.77 -0.44 -24.23
C ILE A 467 1.27 -1.45 -23.19
N GLY A 468 2.60 -1.60 -23.15
CA GLY A 468 3.28 -2.81 -22.70
C GLY A 468 3.42 -3.86 -23.81
N LEU A 469 4.17 -4.91 -23.51
CA LEU A 469 4.38 -6.12 -24.32
C LEU A 469 3.84 -7.35 -23.57
N GLN A 470 3.36 -8.33 -24.32
CA GLN A 470 2.81 -9.59 -23.78
C GLN A 470 3.79 -10.26 -22.79
N ASN A 471 3.25 -10.74 -21.67
CA ASN A 471 4.01 -11.18 -20.51
C ASN A 471 3.87 -12.66 -20.16
N TYR A 472 2.98 -13.40 -20.85
CA TYR A 472 2.65 -14.79 -20.55
C TYR A 472 2.37 -15.62 -21.82
N GLY A 473 2.57 -16.94 -21.71
CA GLY A 473 2.29 -17.95 -22.75
C GLY A 473 3.54 -18.70 -23.20
N PRO A 474 3.39 -19.81 -23.96
CA PRO A 474 4.50 -20.44 -24.67
C PRO A 474 4.87 -19.59 -25.90
N ASN A 475 6.16 -19.39 -26.16
CA ASN A 475 6.69 -18.62 -27.30
C ASN A 475 6.10 -17.20 -27.43
N PHE A 476 5.77 -16.54 -26.32
CA PHE A 476 5.17 -15.18 -26.36
C PHE A 476 6.14 -14.13 -26.92
N ASP A 477 7.43 -14.43 -26.86
CA ASP A 477 8.54 -13.60 -27.33
C ASP A 477 8.59 -13.46 -28.86
N VAL A 478 8.15 -14.48 -29.60
CA VAL A 478 8.13 -14.47 -31.08
C VAL A 478 6.84 -13.91 -31.68
N ILE A 479 5.84 -13.59 -30.86
CA ILE A 479 4.57 -13.00 -31.33
C ILE A 479 4.85 -11.59 -31.86
N GLN A 480 4.49 -11.37 -33.13
CA GLN A 480 4.87 -10.13 -33.81
C GLN A 480 4.16 -8.91 -33.25
N THR A 481 4.85 -7.79 -33.14
CA THR A 481 4.32 -6.55 -32.51
C THR A 481 4.37 -5.36 -33.46
N GLY A 482 3.36 -4.49 -33.38
CA GLY A 482 3.25 -3.29 -34.22
C GLY A 482 2.51 -3.58 -35.52
N LEU A 483 3.15 -3.35 -36.66
CA LEU A 483 2.54 -3.47 -38.00
C LEU A 483 3.29 -4.50 -38.88
N PRO A 484 3.16 -5.82 -38.60
CA PRO A 484 3.75 -6.87 -39.43
C PRO A 484 3.06 -7.01 -40.81
N GLY A 485 1.85 -6.47 -40.97
CA GLY A 485 1.12 -6.43 -42.23
C GLY A 485 0.24 -7.67 -42.50
N PRO A 486 -0.23 -7.86 -43.76
CA PRO A 486 0.06 -7.02 -44.92
C PRO A 486 -0.50 -5.59 -44.82
N ILE A 487 0.08 -4.70 -45.62
CA ILE A 487 -0.37 -3.31 -45.81
C ILE A 487 -0.72 -3.15 -47.30
N GLU A 488 -1.99 -2.91 -47.58
CA GLU A 488 -2.54 -2.95 -48.95
C GLU A 488 -3.23 -1.63 -49.32
N ILE A 489 -3.11 -1.25 -50.60
CA ILE A 489 -4.05 -0.33 -51.25
C ILE A 489 -5.03 -1.16 -52.07
N ILE A 490 -6.32 -0.88 -51.92
CA ILE A 490 -7.40 -1.62 -52.57
C ILE A 490 -8.17 -0.66 -53.48
N GLY A 491 -8.05 -0.86 -54.78
CA GLY A 491 -8.78 -0.17 -55.83
C GLY A 491 -9.97 -0.99 -56.33
N LYS A 492 -10.61 -0.48 -57.39
CA LYS A 492 -11.68 -1.17 -58.12
C LYS A 492 -11.53 -0.93 -59.61
N LYS A 493 -11.78 -1.96 -60.42
CA LYS A 493 -11.79 -1.89 -61.89
C LYS A 493 -13.01 -2.63 -62.42
N GLY A 494 -14.09 -1.90 -62.67
CA GLY A 494 -15.42 -2.50 -62.76
C GLY A 494 -15.82 -3.09 -61.40
N ASP A 495 -16.36 -4.30 -61.40
CA ASP A 495 -16.73 -5.00 -60.17
C ASP A 495 -15.54 -5.60 -59.42
N GLU A 496 -14.45 -5.91 -60.13
CA GLU A 496 -13.23 -6.51 -59.57
C GLU A 496 -12.50 -5.56 -58.60
N SER A 497 -11.95 -6.14 -57.53
CA SER A 497 -11.15 -5.42 -56.54
C SER A 497 -9.66 -5.64 -56.81
N VAL A 498 -8.92 -4.57 -57.09
CA VAL A 498 -7.48 -4.63 -57.38
C VAL A 498 -6.71 -4.37 -56.10
N ILE A 499 -5.77 -5.25 -55.75
CA ILE A 499 -4.96 -5.12 -54.53
C ILE A 499 -3.51 -4.80 -54.92
N LYS A 500 -2.94 -3.75 -54.31
CA LYS A 500 -1.53 -3.38 -54.41
C LYS A 500 -0.89 -3.48 -53.03
N ASP A 501 -0.18 -4.57 -52.80
CA ASP A 501 0.57 -4.83 -51.56
C ASP A 501 1.80 -3.90 -51.44
N LEU A 502 1.92 -3.23 -50.31
CA LEU A 502 3.03 -2.33 -49.96
C LEU A 502 4.01 -2.98 -48.96
N SER A 503 3.77 -4.21 -48.51
CA SER A 503 4.56 -4.85 -47.43
C SER A 503 6.02 -5.10 -47.82
N LYS A 504 6.33 -5.09 -49.12
CA LYS A 504 7.69 -5.20 -49.70
C LYS A 504 8.24 -3.88 -50.28
N HIS A 505 7.58 -2.75 -50.02
CA HIS A 505 8.15 -1.43 -50.33
C HIS A 505 9.37 -1.14 -49.45
N THR A 506 10.15 -0.13 -49.83
CA THR A 506 11.06 0.52 -48.87
C THR A 506 10.22 1.27 -47.83
N TRP A 507 10.30 0.80 -46.59
CA TRP A 507 9.77 1.47 -45.41
C TRP A 507 10.91 2.20 -44.68
N THR A 508 10.58 3.34 -44.08
CA THR A 508 11.48 4.18 -43.28
C THR A 508 10.89 4.33 -41.88
N TYR A 509 11.76 4.35 -40.88
CA TYR A 509 11.41 4.15 -39.49
C TYR A 509 11.94 5.27 -38.61
N LYS A 510 11.15 5.68 -37.63
CA LYS A 510 11.55 6.59 -36.55
C LYS A 510 11.05 6.01 -35.23
N VAL A 511 11.90 5.97 -34.21
CA VAL A 511 11.50 5.56 -32.86
C VAL A 511 11.09 6.78 -32.04
N GLY A 512 9.98 6.67 -31.31
CA GLY A 512 9.50 7.71 -30.41
C GLY A 512 8.90 8.94 -31.07
N LEU A 513 8.69 9.94 -30.23
CA LEU A 513 8.14 11.26 -30.55
C LEU A 513 9.18 12.32 -30.11
N ASP A 514 9.23 13.45 -30.80
CA ASP A 514 10.22 14.49 -30.55
C ASP A 514 10.06 15.09 -29.14
N GLY A 515 8.83 15.21 -28.64
CA GLY A 515 8.55 15.69 -27.28
C GLY A 515 9.12 14.79 -26.16
N PHE A 516 9.25 13.49 -26.41
CA PHE A 516 9.93 12.56 -25.49
C PHE A 516 11.45 12.68 -25.63
N ASN A 517 11.97 12.71 -26.86
CA ASN A 517 13.41 12.85 -27.14
C ASN A 517 13.99 14.18 -26.63
N THR A 518 13.19 15.25 -26.63
CA THR A 518 13.54 16.57 -26.07
C THR A 518 13.15 16.73 -24.59
N LYS A 519 12.52 15.72 -23.99
CA LYS A 519 12.05 15.69 -22.59
C LYS A 519 11.19 16.89 -22.17
N LEU A 520 10.10 17.14 -22.90
CA LEU A 520 9.11 18.17 -22.53
C LEU A 520 8.44 17.97 -21.16
N PHE A 521 8.64 16.81 -20.53
CA PHE A 521 8.21 16.51 -19.16
C PHE A 521 9.21 16.91 -18.06
N ASP A 522 10.46 17.25 -18.40
CA ASP A 522 11.46 17.71 -17.43
C ASP A 522 11.30 19.22 -17.17
N ASN A 523 11.31 19.62 -15.89
CA ASN A 523 11.14 21.00 -15.40
C ASN A 523 12.14 22.05 -15.97
N ALA A 524 13.08 21.65 -16.82
CA ALA A 524 14.09 22.52 -17.42
C ALA A 524 13.65 23.14 -18.77
N VAL A 525 12.53 22.69 -19.36
CA VAL A 525 12.13 23.04 -20.74
C VAL A 525 10.91 23.97 -20.79
N ASP A 526 11.14 25.26 -20.51
CA ASP A 526 10.09 26.30 -20.55
C ASP A 526 9.91 26.99 -21.92
N LYS A 527 10.77 26.72 -22.91
CA LYS A 527 10.70 27.39 -24.22
C LYS A 527 9.66 26.76 -25.15
N GLY A 528 8.74 27.59 -25.65
CA GLY A 528 7.80 27.24 -26.74
C GLY A 528 6.38 26.88 -26.29
N TRP A 529 6.11 26.83 -24.98
CA TRP A 529 4.75 26.63 -24.46
C TRP A 529 3.85 27.84 -24.76
N SER A 530 2.65 27.56 -25.28
CA SER A 530 1.64 28.56 -25.62
C SER A 530 0.71 28.83 -24.44
N THR A 531 0.45 30.11 -24.18
CA THR A 531 -0.60 30.62 -23.27
C THR A 531 -1.83 31.12 -24.04
N GLY A 532 -1.96 30.77 -25.32
CA GLY A 532 -3.09 31.16 -26.17
C GLY A 532 -4.35 30.33 -25.89
N GLU A 533 -5.31 30.37 -26.82
CA GLU A 533 -6.50 29.50 -26.75
C GLU A 533 -6.09 28.02 -26.58
N LEU A 534 -6.71 27.36 -25.61
CA LEU A 534 -6.39 25.99 -25.21
C LEU A 534 -7.04 25.01 -26.21
N PRO A 535 -6.28 24.24 -26.99
CA PRO A 535 -6.85 23.25 -27.89
C PRO A 535 -7.55 22.16 -27.06
N ILE A 536 -8.73 21.77 -27.52
CA ILE A 536 -9.52 20.67 -26.96
C ILE A 536 -9.74 19.65 -28.07
N ASN A 537 -9.68 18.36 -27.73
CA ASN A 537 -9.82 17.22 -28.64
C ASN A 537 -8.79 17.22 -29.80
N LYS A 538 -7.65 17.87 -29.60
CA LYS A 538 -6.52 17.87 -30.53
C LYS A 538 -5.56 16.72 -30.19
N MET A 539 -5.36 15.82 -31.15
CA MET A 539 -4.38 14.73 -31.06
C MET A 539 -2.95 15.25 -30.87
N MET A 540 -2.07 14.40 -30.35
CA MET A 540 -0.62 14.60 -30.25
C MET A 540 -0.26 16.00 -29.71
N THR A 541 -0.76 16.33 -28.52
CA THR A 541 -0.62 17.64 -27.89
C THR A 541 -0.12 17.49 -26.46
N TRP A 542 0.91 18.26 -26.10
CA TRP A 542 1.41 18.37 -24.74
C TRP A 542 0.67 19.49 -23.99
N TYR A 543 0.37 19.24 -22.71
CA TYR A 543 -0.21 20.22 -21.79
C TYR A 543 0.63 20.30 -20.52
N LYS A 544 0.89 21.52 -20.03
CA LYS A 544 1.67 21.81 -18.81
C LYS A 544 0.90 22.79 -17.93
N THR A 545 0.80 22.50 -16.63
CA THR A 545 0.14 23.35 -15.63
C THR A 545 0.87 23.29 -14.29
N THR A 546 0.61 24.28 -13.44
CA THR A 546 1.13 24.35 -12.07
C THR A 546 0.01 24.24 -11.03
N PHE A 547 0.23 23.43 -9.99
CA PHE A 547 -0.73 23.18 -8.90
C PHE A 547 -0.04 23.21 -7.53
N LYS A 548 -0.80 23.37 -6.44
CA LYS A 548 -0.28 23.19 -5.06
C LYS A 548 -0.48 21.75 -4.61
N ALA A 549 0.43 21.23 -3.78
CA ALA A 549 0.21 19.92 -3.17
C ALA A 549 -1.08 19.95 -2.31
N PRO A 550 -1.99 18.96 -2.43
CA PRO A 550 -3.15 18.87 -1.57
C PRO A 550 -2.77 18.81 -0.10
N LEU A 551 -3.60 19.36 0.79
CA LEU A 551 -3.30 19.35 2.23
C LEU A 551 -3.34 17.93 2.83
N GLY A 552 -2.80 17.79 4.04
CA GLY A 552 -2.79 16.53 4.80
C GLY A 552 -1.74 15.51 4.33
N GLU A 553 -1.82 14.32 4.92
CA GLU A 553 -0.95 13.17 4.61
C GLU A 553 -1.68 12.09 3.78
N GLU A 554 -2.96 12.29 3.48
CA GLU A 554 -3.76 11.41 2.63
C GLU A 554 -3.09 11.14 1.28
N PRO A 555 -3.13 9.90 0.75
CA PRO A 555 -2.72 9.62 -0.62
C PRO A 555 -3.46 10.50 -1.63
N VAL A 556 -2.76 10.91 -2.70
CA VAL A 556 -3.29 11.83 -3.72
C VAL A 556 -3.55 11.09 -5.02
N ALA A 557 -4.68 11.41 -5.64
CA ALA A 557 -5.02 11.03 -7.00
C ALA A 557 -5.08 12.29 -7.87
N VAL A 558 -4.62 12.18 -9.12
CA VAL A 558 -5.10 13.06 -10.19
C VAL A 558 -6.27 12.37 -10.90
N ASP A 559 -7.39 13.07 -11.00
CA ASP A 559 -8.57 12.68 -11.77
C ASP A 559 -8.35 13.19 -13.20
N LEU A 560 -8.19 12.27 -14.15
CA LEU A 560 -7.92 12.59 -15.55
C LEU A 560 -9.19 12.51 -16.42
N GLN A 561 -10.38 12.63 -15.82
CA GLN A 561 -11.64 12.73 -16.57
C GLN A 561 -11.55 13.83 -17.66
N GLY A 562 -12.05 13.52 -18.86
CA GLY A 562 -12.04 14.42 -20.01
C GLY A 562 -10.83 14.27 -20.93
N LEU A 563 -9.77 13.57 -20.50
CA LEU A 563 -8.65 13.21 -21.36
C LEU A 563 -8.91 11.92 -22.17
N GLY A 564 -8.08 11.72 -23.20
CA GLY A 564 -8.15 10.58 -24.11
C GLY A 564 -7.24 9.45 -23.66
N LYS A 565 -6.02 9.45 -24.21
CA LYS A 565 -4.94 8.47 -23.97
C LYS A 565 -3.62 9.22 -23.93
N GLY A 566 -2.68 8.77 -23.11
CA GLY A 566 -1.44 9.52 -22.97
C GLY A 566 -0.51 9.05 -21.87
N MET A 567 0.35 9.96 -21.43
CA MET A 567 1.25 9.80 -20.28
C MET A 567 1.25 11.05 -19.40
N ALA A 568 1.49 10.87 -18.11
CA ALA A 568 1.50 11.96 -17.13
C ALA A 568 2.77 11.96 -16.26
N TRP A 569 3.25 13.15 -15.92
CA TRP A 569 4.42 13.37 -15.05
C TRP A 569 4.13 14.47 -14.02
N VAL A 570 4.65 14.29 -12.80
CA VAL A 570 4.64 15.34 -11.76
C VAL A 570 6.07 15.67 -11.37
N ASN A 571 6.48 16.93 -11.60
CA ASN A 571 7.86 17.40 -11.42
C ASN A 571 8.91 16.47 -12.09
N GLY A 572 8.70 16.10 -13.36
CA GLY A 572 9.53 15.13 -14.10
C GLY A 572 9.32 13.65 -13.73
N ASN A 573 8.65 13.32 -12.62
CA ASN A 573 8.44 11.93 -12.20
C ASN A 573 7.24 11.31 -12.92
N SER A 574 7.46 10.24 -13.69
CA SER A 574 6.40 9.59 -14.47
C SER A 574 5.36 8.88 -13.59
N LEU A 575 4.10 9.34 -13.69
CA LEU A 575 2.92 8.66 -13.16
C LEU A 575 2.52 7.45 -14.03
N GLY A 576 3.09 7.31 -15.23
CA GLY A 576 2.81 6.26 -16.19
C GLY A 576 1.79 6.66 -17.27
N ARG A 577 1.27 5.65 -17.96
CA ARG A 577 0.26 5.76 -19.02
C ARG A 577 -1.12 6.07 -18.44
N TYR A 578 -1.91 6.86 -19.15
CA TYR A 578 -3.33 7.09 -18.87
C TYR A 578 -4.21 6.74 -20.06
N TRP A 579 -5.43 6.27 -19.81
CA TRP A 579 -6.45 6.04 -20.85
C TRP A 579 -7.90 6.11 -20.30
N PRO A 580 -8.32 7.23 -19.64
CA PRO A 580 -9.64 7.35 -19.05
C PRO A 580 -10.78 7.47 -20.07
N SER A 581 -10.50 7.59 -21.38
CA SER A 581 -11.52 7.42 -22.42
C SER A 581 -11.80 5.96 -22.77
N TYR A 582 -11.03 4.99 -22.26
CA TYR A 582 -11.34 3.58 -22.45
C TYR A 582 -12.29 3.12 -21.33
N MET A 583 -13.54 2.95 -21.73
CA MET A 583 -14.62 2.42 -20.89
C MET A 583 -14.48 0.90 -20.74
N ALA A 584 -14.74 0.40 -19.53
CA ALA A 584 -15.02 -1.01 -19.28
C ALA A 584 -16.30 -1.45 -20.00
N GLU A 585 -16.37 -2.73 -20.39
CA GLU A 585 -17.61 -3.40 -20.82
C GLU A 585 -18.83 -3.02 -19.96
N GLU A 586 -19.99 -2.81 -20.59
CA GLU A 586 -21.22 -2.38 -19.91
C GLU A 586 -21.95 -3.53 -19.19
N ASP A 587 -21.88 -4.75 -19.73
CA ASP A 587 -22.60 -5.92 -19.23
C ASP A 587 -21.83 -6.73 -18.17
N GLY A 588 -22.57 -7.46 -17.33
CA GLY A 588 -22.03 -8.53 -16.47
C GLY A 588 -21.60 -8.10 -15.05
N CYS A 589 -21.70 -6.82 -14.69
CA CYS A 589 -21.67 -6.43 -13.28
C CYS A 589 -23.03 -6.74 -12.62
N SER A 590 -23.01 -7.43 -11.49
CA SER A 590 -24.21 -7.66 -10.68
C SER A 590 -24.64 -6.40 -9.94
N ALA A 591 -25.95 -6.18 -9.82
CA ALA A 591 -26.51 -5.22 -8.86
C ALA A 591 -26.63 -5.81 -7.44
N GLU A 592 -26.75 -7.14 -7.33
CA GLU A 592 -26.75 -7.87 -6.06
C GLU A 592 -25.31 -8.03 -5.51
N PRO A 593 -25.11 -8.06 -4.18
CA PRO A 593 -23.81 -8.32 -3.56
C PRO A 593 -23.22 -9.65 -4.03
N CYS A 594 -21.89 -9.69 -4.23
CA CYS A 594 -21.25 -10.96 -4.58
C CYS A 594 -21.31 -11.94 -3.40
N ASP A 595 -21.84 -13.14 -3.64
CA ASP A 595 -21.82 -14.21 -2.65
C ASP A 595 -20.39 -14.79 -2.53
N TYR A 596 -19.87 -14.85 -1.31
CA TYR A 596 -18.55 -15.44 -1.06
C TYR A 596 -18.54 -16.95 -1.32
N ARG A 597 -19.69 -17.63 -1.25
CA ARG A 597 -19.77 -19.09 -1.26
C ARG A 597 -19.49 -19.69 -2.63
N GLY A 598 -18.86 -20.87 -2.62
CA GLY A 598 -18.41 -21.57 -3.82
C GLY A 598 -17.19 -20.95 -4.48
N ALA A 599 -16.57 -21.71 -5.39
CA ALA A 599 -15.31 -21.33 -6.04
C ALA A 599 -15.36 -19.92 -6.66
N TYR A 600 -14.24 -19.22 -6.58
CA TYR A 600 -14.00 -17.91 -7.17
C TYR A 600 -13.26 -18.03 -8.50
N ASP A 601 -13.65 -17.17 -9.44
CA ASP A 601 -12.91 -16.83 -10.64
C ASP A 601 -12.98 -15.29 -10.85
N ASN A 602 -12.18 -14.77 -11.78
CA ASN A 602 -12.07 -13.35 -12.05
C ASN A 602 -13.32 -12.69 -12.71
N SER A 603 -14.36 -13.46 -13.01
CA SER A 603 -15.66 -12.97 -13.48
C SER A 603 -16.74 -12.95 -12.39
N LYS A 604 -16.63 -13.82 -11.37
CA LYS A 604 -17.62 -14.00 -10.30
C LYS A 604 -18.02 -12.69 -9.60
N CYS A 605 -17.04 -11.87 -9.21
CA CYS A 605 -17.27 -10.60 -8.53
C CYS A 605 -16.59 -9.45 -9.28
N VAL A 606 -17.33 -8.80 -10.19
CA VAL A 606 -16.84 -7.67 -11.01
C VAL A 606 -17.64 -6.39 -10.79
N THR A 607 -16.97 -5.25 -10.94
CA THR A 607 -17.52 -3.89 -10.75
C THR A 607 -17.01 -2.94 -11.86
N ASN A 608 -17.37 -1.65 -11.78
CA ASN A 608 -16.91 -0.59 -12.70
C ASN A 608 -17.33 -0.75 -14.18
N CYS A 609 -18.34 -1.59 -14.48
CA CYS A 609 -18.90 -1.72 -15.83
C CYS A 609 -19.43 -0.38 -16.37
N GLY A 610 -19.26 -0.12 -17.66
CA GLY A 610 -19.72 1.12 -18.31
C GLY A 610 -19.10 2.41 -17.75
N GLN A 611 -17.96 2.32 -17.07
CA GLN A 611 -17.16 3.44 -16.55
C GLN A 611 -15.73 3.38 -17.10
N PRO A 612 -14.94 4.47 -17.03
CA PRO A 612 -13.52 4.39 -17.37
C PRO A 612 -12.79 3.29 -16.57
N THR A 613 -12.05 2.40 -17.24
CA THR A 613 -11.28 1.35 -16.55
C THR A 613 -10.36 1.94 -15.47
N GLN A 614 -9.70 3.07 -15.78
CA GLN A 614 -9.01 3.87 -14.79
C GLN A 614 -9.22 5.36 -15.04
N ARG A 615 -9.94 6.01 -14.13
CA ARG A 615 -10.14 7.47 -14.08
C ARG A 615 -9.12 8.20 -13.21
N TRP A 616 -8.72 7.57 -12.11
CA TRP A 616 -7.86 8.16 -11.08
C TRP A 616 -6.46 7.55 -11.10
N TYR A 617 -5.43 8.39 -11.08
CA TYR A 617 -4.04 7.99 -11.19
C TYR A 617 -3.29 8.47 -9.95
N HIS A 618 -2.59 7.55 -9.27
CA HIS A 618 -1.90 7.86 -8.01
C HIS A 618 -0.74 8.83 -8.24
N VAL A 619 -0.69 9.87 -7.43
CA VAL A 619 0.43 10.81 -7.33
C VAL A 619 1.13 10.54 -6.00
N PRO A 620 2.28 9.84 -5.98
CA PRO A 620 3.03 9.62 -4.77
C PRO A 620 3.36 10.95 -4.08
N ARG A 621 3.06 11.06 -2.77
CA ARG A 621 3.37 12.24 -1.95
C ARG A 621 4.82 12.73 -2.10
N SER A 622 5.76 11.80 -2.30
CA SER A 622 7.19 12.08 -2.51
C SER A 622 7.58 12.61 -3.89
N PHE A 623 6.67 12.66 -4.87
CA PHE A 623 6.90 13.34 -6.15
C PHE A 623 6.52 14.84 -6.09
N MET A 624 5.88 15.28 -5.00
CA MET A 624 5.40 16.66 -4.85
C MET A 624 6.25 17.48 -3.87
N ASN A 625 6.57 18.71 -4.27
CA ASN A 625 7.02 19.78 -3.41
C ASN A 625 5.84 20.35 -2.60
N ARG A 626 6.12 21.01 -1.48
CA ARG A 626 5.05 21.60 -0.63
C ARG A 626 4.29 22.74 -1.31
N ASP A 627 5.01 23.59 -2.04
CA ASP A 627 4.46 24.84 -2.59
C ASP A 627 3.98 24.66 -4.04
N VAL A 628 4.84 24.88 -5.02
CA VAL A 628 4.52 24.79 -6.45
C VAL A 628 4.95 23.44 -7.02
N ASN A 629 4.05 22.81 -7.76
CA ASN A 629 4.26 21.56 -8.47
C ASN A 629 3.88 21.72 -9.94
N GLU A 630 4.59 21.04 -10.81
CA GLU A 630 4.30 20.96 -12.24
C GLU A 630 3.63 19.63 -12.59
N LEU A 631 2.54 19.69 -13.36
CA LEU A 631 1.92 18.53 -14.01
C LEU A 631 2.09 18.69 -15.53
N VAL A 632 2.79 17.74 -16.15
CA VAL A 632 2.89 17.61 -17.61
C VAL A 632 2.10 16.41 -18.07
N LEU A 633 1.36 16.57 -19.16
CA LEU A 633 0.57 15.55 -19.84
C LEU A 633 0.97 15.51 -21.32
N PHE A 634 1.16 14.32 -21.86
CA PHE A 634 1.13 14.09 -23.31
C PHE A 634 -0.20 13.45 -23.68
N GLU A 635 -0.99 14.09 -24.54
CA GLU A 635 -2.29 13.59 -25.02
C GLU A 635 -2.17 13.12 -26.48
N GLU A 636 -2.43 11.84 -26.69
CA GLU A 636 -2.26 11.13 -27.96
C GLU A 636 -3.46 11.29 -28.90
N ILE A 637 -4.68 11.07 -28.38
CA ILE A 637 -5.90 10.99 -29.19
C ILE A 637 -6.80 12.23 -29.08
N GLY A 638 -6.53 13.09 -28.10
CA GLY A 638 -7.23 14.36 -27.88
C GLY A 638 -8.27 14.28 -26.76
N GLY A 639 -8.30 15.31 -25.93
CA GLY A 639 -9.27 15.48 -24.85
C GLY A 639 -9.36 16.92 -24.36
N ASN A 640 -9.97 17.13 -23.21
CA ASN A 640 -10.13 18.42 -22.55
C ASN A 640 -9.45 18.44 -21.17
N PRO A 641 -8.24 19.02 -21.04
CA PRO A 641 -7.52 19.08 -19.76
C PRO A 641 -8.17 20.02 -18.72
N SER A 642 -9.16 20.83 -19.12
CA SER A 642 -9.90 21.72 -18.21
C SER A 642 -10.71 20.98 -17.13
N LEU A 643 -10.92 19.67 -17.29
CA LEU A 643 -11.64 18.80 -16.34
C LEU A 643 -10.70 18.06 -15.35
N VAL A 644 -9.38 18.17 -15.53
CA VAL A 644 -8.36 17.53 -14.67
C VAL A 644 -8.33 18.19 -13.29
N ASN A 645 -8.32 17.39 -12.22
CA ASN A 645 -8.32 17.90 -10.85
C ASN A 645 -7.58 16.95 -9.87
N PHE A 646 -7.06 17.47 -8.77
CA PHE A 646 -6.41 16.70 -7.71
C PHE A 646 -7.36 16.41 -6.56
N GLN A 647 -7.35 15.15 -6.11
CA GLN A 647 -8.23 14.62 -5.07
C GLN A 647 -7.41 13.88 -4.01
N THR A 648 -7.80 14.02 -2.74
CA THR A 648 -7.27 13.21 -1.63
C THR A 648 -8.11 11.96 -1.46
N VAL A 649 -7.48 10.81 -1.17
CA VAL A 649 -8.18 9.53 -0.97
C VAL A 649 -8.17 9.15 0.50
N ARG A 650 -9.36 8.91 1.07
CA ARG A 650 -9.54 8.65 2.51
C ARG A 650 -10.74 7.73 2.79
N PRO A 651 -10.84 7.10 3.97
CA PRO A 651 -12.07 6.42 4.36
C PRO A 651 -13.26 7.39 4.37
N GLY A 652 -14.37 6.98 3.76
CA GLY A 652 -15.64 7.70 3.78
C GLY A 652 -16.64 6.98 4.69
N THR A 653 -17.11 5.82 4.23
CA THR A 653 -17.92 4.90 5.03
C THR A 653 -17.05 3.77 5.55
N VAL A 654 -17.25 3.39 6.82
CA VAL A 654 -16.68 2.18 7.42
C VAL A 654 -17.84 1.34 7.96
N CYS A 655 -17.81 0.04 7.72
CA CYS A 655 -18.82 -0.92 8.18
C CYS A 655 -18.14 -2.13 8.81
N GLY A 656 -18.88 -2.93 9.57
CA GLY A 656 -18.44 -4.23 10.08
C GLY A 656 -19.62 -5.01 10.66
N ASN A 657 -19.42 -6.32 10.84
CA ASN A 657 -20.41 -7.23 11.40
C ASN A 657 -19.88 -7.76 12.75
N ALA A 658 -20.57 -7.45 13.85
CA ALA A 658 -20.27 -8.05 15.15
C ALA A 658 -20.99 -9.40 15.29
N TYR A 659 -20.32 -10.39 15.85
CA TYR A 659 -20.86 -11.73 16.10
C TYR A 659 -20.93 -12.00 17.61
N GLU A 660 -21.71 -13.00 18.02
CA GLU A 660 -21.94 -13.30 19.44
C GLU A 660 -20.63 -13.51 20.22
N GLY A 661 -20.48 -12.82 21.34
CA GLY A 661 -19.28 -12.87 22.18
C GLY A 661 -18.04 -12.19 21.60
N LYS A 662 -18.15 -11.37 20.54
CA LYS A 662 -17.04 -10.65 19.91
C LYS A 662 -17.23 -9.12 19.96
N ASP A 663 -16.21 -8.40 20.42
CA ASP A 663 -16.12 -6.94 20.29
C ASP A 663 -15.80 -6.52 18.84
N MET A 664 -16.32 -5.36 18.40
CA MET A 664 -16.02 -4.79 17.09
C MET A 664 -15.48 -3.35 17.23
N GLU A 665 -14.26 -3.11 16.72
CA GLU A 665 -13.69 -1.76 16.64
C GLU A 665 -13.94 -1.14 15.25
N LEU A 666 -14.41 0.12 15.24
CA LEU A 666 -14.57 0.93 14.03
C LEU A 666 -13.66 2.18 14.11
N SER A 667 -12.83 2.39 13.10
CA SER A 667 -11.82 3.45 13.07
C SER A 667 -11.64 4.05 11.66
N CYS A 668 -11.97 5.34 11.54
CA CYS A 668 -11.79 6.14 10.31
C CYS A 668 -10.37 6.73 10.19
N HIS A 669 -9.35 5.93 10.48
CA HIS A 669 -7.93 6.32 10.40
C HIS A 669 -7.60 7.60 11.19
N GLY A 670 -8.05 7.68 12.45
CA GLY A 670 -7.84 8.84 13.33
C GLY A 670 -8.77 10.04 13.07
N ARG A 671 -9.61 10.00 12.04
CA ARG A 671 -10.67 11.01 11.80
C ARG A 671 -11.90 10.70 12.66
N PRO A 672 -12.64 11.72 13.16
CA PRO A 672 -13.85 11.49 13.96
C PRO A 672 -14.96 10.84 13.12
N ILE A 673 -15.68 9.89 13.73
CA ILE A 673 -16.87 9.26 13.14
C ILE A 673 -18.06 10.23 13.26
N SER A 674 -18.65 10.62 12.13
CA SER A 674 -19.77 11.57 12.08
C SER A 674 -21.14 10.98 12.47
N GLY A 675 -21.23 9.65 12.56
CA GLY A 675 -22.41 8.92 12.98
C GLY A 675 -22.29 7.43 12.68
N ILE A 676 -23.03 6.60 13.42
CA ILE A 676 -23.09 5.14 13.21
C ILE A 676 -24.50 4.79 12.78
N LYS A 677 -24.64 4.05 11.66
CA LYS A 677 -25.91 3.50 11.19
C LYS A 677 -25.96 2.02 11.53
N PHE A 678 -26.97 1.60 12.27
CA PHE A 678 -27.24 0.19 12.57
C PHE A 678 -28.16 -0.42 11.50
N ALA A 679 -27.90 -1.66 11.07
CA ALA A 679 -28.61 -2.30 9.98
C ALA A 679 -29.66 -3.34 10.45
N SER A 680 -29.23 -4.41 11.12
CA SER A 680 -30.06 -5.56 11.55
C SER A 680 -29.42 -6.20 12.79
N PHE A 681 -30.23 -6.78 13.68
CA PHE A 681 -29.77 -7.65 14.79
C PHE A 681 -29.70 -9.13 14.38
N GLY A 682 -30.15 -9.49 13.17
CA GLY A 682 -29.95 -10.80 12.57
C GLY A 682 -29.08 -10.70 11.33
N ASN A 683 -29.51 -11.27 10.21
CA ASN A 683 -28.75 -11.17 8.96
C ASN A 683 -28.94 -9.79 8.28
N VAL A 684 -27.88 -9.34 7.62
CA VAL A 684 -27.88 -8.17 6.73
C VAL A 684 -27.81 -8.62 5.27
N GLN A 685 -28.39 -7.82 4.38
CA GLN A 685 -28.23 -7.93 2.93
C GLN A 685 -27.62 -6.63 2.39
N GLY A 686 -27.18 -6.61 1.14
CA GLY A 686 -26.50 -5.45 0.54
C GLY A 686 -24.98 -5.44 0.81
N VAL A 687 -24.33 -4.34 0.43
CA VAL A 687 -22.89 -4.09 0.61
C VAL A 687 -22.63 -2.99 1.64
N CYS A 688 -21.37 -2.81 2.08
CA CYS A 688 -21.01 -1.70 2.96
C CYS A 688 -21.48 -0.35 2.37
N GLY A 689 -22.08 0.49 3.22
CA GLY A 689 -22.74 1.75 2.84
C GLY A 689 -24.18 1.61 2.34
N ALA A 690 -24.60 0.41 1.93
CA ALA A 690 -25.93 0.11 1.38
C ALA A 690 -26.58 -1.13 2.04
N PHE A 691 -26.22 -1.44 3.28
CA PHE A 691 -26.79 -2.58 4.00
C PHE A 691 -28.29 -2.40 4.29
N GLN A 692 -29.03 -3.49 4.15
CA GLN A 692 -30.45 -3.64 4.36
C GLN A 692 -30.74 -4.76 5.37
N LYS A 693 -31.96 -4.80 5.92
CA LYS A 693 -32.41 -5.88 6.80
C LYS A 693 -32.65 -7.15 5.99
N GLY A 694 -32.08 -8.26 6.43
CA GLY A 694 -32.33 -9.57 5.84
C GLY A 694 -33.60 -10.24 6.37
N THR A 695 -33.72 -11.53 6.07
CA THR A 695 -34.86 -12.40 6.41
C THR A 695 -34.96 -12.79 7.89
N CYS A 696 -33.91 -12.56 8.68
CA CYS A 696 -33.82 -12.83 10.10
C CYS A 696 -33.47 -11.53 10.84
N GLU A 697 -34.33 -11.11 11.76
CA GLU A 697 -34.24 -9.83 12.48
C GLU A 697 -34.88 -9.97 13.87
N ALA A 698 -34.33 -9.29 14.88
CA ALA A 698 -34.89 -9.31 16.23
C ALA A 698 -36.09 -8.35 16.34
N LYS A 699 -37.19 -8.80 16.94
CA LYS A 699 -38.41 -7.98 17.08
C LYS A 699 -38.23 -6.85 18.10
N ASN A 700 -38.09 -5.63 17.58
CA ASN A 700 -38.28 -4.30 18.20
C ASN A 700 -37.49 -3.91 19.48
N ASP A 701 -37.27 -4.78 20.46
CA ASP A 701 -36.82 -4.32 21.80
C ASP A 701 -35.31 -3.99 21.91
N VAL A 702 -34.46 -4.46 21.01
CA VAL A 702 -32.99 -4.23 21.10
C VAL A 702 -32.56 -2.85 20.57
N LEU A 703 -33.45 -2.14 19.88
CA LEU A 703 -33.19 -0.77 19.40
C LEU A 703 -33.16 0.25 20.55
N SER A 704 -33.80 -0.07 21.68
CA SER A 704 -33.70 0.68 22.95
C SER A 704 -32.30 0.57 23.57
N LEU A 705 -31.68 -0.61 23.52
CA LEU A 705 -30.31 -0.89 23.97
C LEU A 705 -29.28 -0.05 23.18
N VAL A 706 -29.41 0.02 21.85
CA VAL A 706 -28.51 0.85 21.02
C VAL A 706 -28.73 2.35 21.24
N LYS A 707 -29.96 2.81 21.48
CA LYS A 707 -30.20 4.21 21.91
C LYS A 707 -29.54 4.52 23.26
N ASN A 708 -29.52 3.57 24.19
CA ASN A 708 -28.80 3.72 25.45
C ASN A 708 -27.29 3.86 25.24
N ILE A 709 -26.70 3.17 24.26
CA ILE A 709 -25.28 3.33 23.88
C ILE A 709 -25.02 4.72 23.25
N GLN A 710 -25.96 5.25 22.46
CA GLN A 710 -25.86 6.62 21.93
C GLN A 710 -25.94 7.69 23.02
N GLN A 711 -26.71 7.46 24.08
CA GLN A 711 -26.78 8.36 25.24
C GLN A 711 -25.59 8.16 26.21
N HIS A 712 -25.12 6.93 26.38
CA HIS A 712 -23.98 6.57 27.24
C HIS A 712 -22.67 6.42 26.46
N GLY A 713 -22.24 7.49 25.79
CA GLY A 713 -20.82 7.68 25.48
C GLY A 713 -20.40 7.62 24.02
N TYR A 714 -20.99 8.47 23.17
CA TYR A 714 -20.24 9.01 22.03
C TYR A 714 -18.99 9.76 22.54
N ARG A 715 -17.83 9.08 22.61
CA ARG A 715 -16.52 9.74 22.77
C ARG A 715 -16.07 10.40 21.46
N VAL A 716 -16.90 11.30 20.94
CA VAL A 716 -16.55 12.20 19.84
C VAL A 716 -15.82 13.42 20.43
N SER A 717 -14.49 13.41 20.37
CA SER A 717 -13.66 14.59 20.67
C SER A 717 -13.69 15.57 19.50
N GLN A 718 -14.77 16.35 19.38
CA GLN A 718 -14.83 17.50 18.48
C GLN A 718 -14.16 18.73 19.11
N PRO A 719 -13.37 19.51 18.35
CA PRO A 719 -12.88 20.82 18.78
C PRO A 719 -13.99 21.87 18.67
N LEU A 720 -14.13 22.71 19.70
CA LEU A 720 -15.02 23.87 19.67
C LEU A 720 -14.40 25.01 18.84
N HIS A 721 -15.07 25.42 17.78
CA HIS A 721 -14.94 26.77 17.23
C HIS A 721 -16.03 27.69 17.84
N PRO A 722 -15.75 28.99 18.05
CA PRO A 722 -16.66 29.88 18.75
C PRO A 722 -17.87 30.30 17.89
N PRO A 723 -19.05 30.51 18.48
CA PRO A 723 -20.17 31.13 17.79
C PRO A 723 -19.94 32.63 17.58
N SER A 724 -20.43 33.15 16.44
CA SER A 724 -20.52 34.59 16.18
C SER A 724 -21.64 35.23 17.00
N LEU A 725 -21.40 36.46 17.47
CA LEU A 725 -22.43 37.31 18.07
C LEU A 725 -23.26 38.00 16.98
N ASP A 726 -24.60 37.94 17.08
CA ASP A 726 -25.48 39.10 16.83
C ASP A 726 -26.87 38.87 17.50
N PRO A 727 -27.60 39.89 17.98
CA PRO A 727 -28.82 39.69 18.80
C PRO A 727 -30.11 40.38 18.26
N ASP A 728 -31.20 39.61 18.09
CA ASP A 728 -32.61 40.07 18.02
C ASP A 728 -33.55 38.84 17.86
N ASN A 729 -34.85 38.79 18.23
CA ASN A 729 -35.65 39.49 19.25
C ASN A 729 -37.05 38.81 19.38
N ARG A 730 -37.60 38.64 20.61
CA ARG A 730 -39.04 38.31 20.92
C ARG A 730 -39.53 36.89 20.49
N GLY A 731 -40.51 36.24 21.12
CA GLY A 731 -41.27 36.50 22.36
C GLY A 731 -42.53 35.58 22.48
N GLY A 732 -43.07 35.37 23.70
CA GLY A 732 -44.23 34.46 23.99
C GLY A 732 -43.80 33.02 24.36
N ALA A 733 -44.29 32.32 25.40
CA ALA A 733 -45.68 32.05 25.87
C ALA A 733 -46.41 31.02 24.95
N VAL A 734 -47.12 29.98 25.42
CA VAL A 734 -48.04 29.84 26.59
C VAL A 734 -48.07 28.40 27.18
N ASP A 735 -48.32 28.31 28.50
CA ASP A 735 -48.87 27.32 29.46
C ASP A 735 -49.41 25.89 29.09
N GLY A 736 -49.54 25.03 30.13
CA GLY A 736 -50.30 23.75 30.20
C GLY A 736 -49.46 22.58 30.78
N GLU A 737 -49.64 22.02 31.99
CA GLU A 737 -50.78 21.29 32.63
C GLU A 737 -51.07 19.89 32.02
N GLU A 738 -51.31 18.79 32.78
CA GLU A 738 -51.03 18.47 34.21
C GLU A 738 -51.10 16.93 34.52
N GLN A 739 -50.51 16.52 35.66
CA GLN A 739 -50.88 15.44 36.63
C GLN A 739 -51.27 13.96 36.28
N HIS A 740 -50.69 13.05 37.09
CA HIS A 740 -51.25 11.84 37.77
C HIS A 740 -51.64 10.53 37.00
N ASP A 741 -51.71 9.31 37.60
CA ASP A 741 -51.09 8.64 38.79
C ASP A 741 -51.53 7.13 38.87
N VAL A 742 -51.08 6.36 39.90
CA VAL A 742 -51.73 5.16 40.53
C VAL A 742 -51.39 3.71 40.04
N ARG A 743 -50.46 3.06 40.79
CA ARG A 743 -50.50 1.67 41.40
C ARG A 743 -50.62 0.39 40.50
N GLU A 744 -50.49 -0.87 40.97
CA GLU A 744 -50.22 -1.52 42.30
C GLU A 744 -49.35 -2.83 42.17
N LEU A 745 -49.23 -3.67 43.23
CA LEU A 745 -48.24 -4.78 43.42
C LEU A 745 -48.90 -6.10 43.94
N PRO A 746 -48.18 -7.24 44.17
CA PRO A 746 -46.90 -7.74 43.63
C PRO A 746 -47.14 -9.06 42.82
N PRO A 747 -46.86 -10.35 43.21
CA PRO A 747 -46.11 -11.01 44.31
C PRO A 747 -44.77 -11.69 43.87
N ASP A 748 -44.22 -12.59 44.71
CA ASP A 748 -43.04 -13.48 44.51
C ASP A 748 -43.42 -14.93 44.95
N PRO A 749 -42.67 -16.00 44.61
CA PRO A 749 -41.81 -16.59 45.66
C PRO A 749 -40.50 -17.28 45.20
N THR A 750 -39.35 -16.85 45.76
CA THR A 750 -38.32 -17.66 46.51
C THR A 750 -37.81 -19.02 45.96
N THR A 751 -36.57 -19.51 46.11
CA THR A 751 -35.31 -19.10 46.80
C THR A 751 -34.15 -19.99 46.26
N CYS A 752 -32.86 -19.64 46.40
CA CYS A 752 -32.04 -20.06 47.55
C CYS A 752 -30.70 -19.30 47.68
N ARG A 753 -30.30 -19.08 48.94
CA ARG A 753 -28.98 -18.59 49.36
C ARG A 753 -28.06 -19.82 49.58
N GLY A 754 -26.72 -19.74 49.59
CA GLY A 754 -25.77 -18.62 49.54
C GLY A 754 -24.60 -18.91 50.49
N LEU A 755 -23.63 -18.00 50.65
CA LEU A 755 -22.81 -17.78 51.88
C LEU A 755 -21.85 -16.57 51.70
N ARG A 756 -21.17 -16.10 52.76
CA ARG A 756 -20.35 -14.87 52.79
C ARG A 756 -18.97 -15.06 53.45
N HIS A 757 -18.07 -14.11 53.17
CA HIS A 757 -16.79 -13.80 53.85
C HIS A 757 -15.69 -14.89 53.67
N THR A 758 -14.38 -14.60 53.68
CA THR A 758 -13.60 -13.50 54.30
C THR A 758 -12.47 -12.97 53.38
N ASP A 759 -11.76 -11.92 53.81
CA ASP A 759 -10.69 -11.21 53.08
C ASP A 759 -9.26 -11.74 53.29
N ASN A 760 -8.34 -11.22 52.44
CA ASN A 760 -6.87 -11.18 52.55
C ASN A 760 -6.04 -12.45 52.25
N ILE A 761 -5.18 -12.34 51.24
CA ILE A 761 -3.74 -12.00 51.40
C ILE A 761 -3.20 -11.45 50.07
N ALA A 762 -2.18 -10.59 50.11
CA ALA A 762 -1.63 -9.90 48.93
C ALA A 762 -0.16 -10.28 48.64
N GLY A 763 0.23 -10.31 47.37
CA GLY A 763 1.63 -10.40 46.95
C GLY A 763 1.82 -10.72 45.47
N GLY A 764 2.35 -9.77 44.68
CA GLY A 764 2.69 -10.00 43.27
C GLY A 764 2.83 -8.74 42.41
N LEU A 765 4.07 -8.37 42.10
CA LEU A 765 4.55 -7.43 41.06
C LEU A 765 3.54 -6.48 40.36
N HIS A 766 3.69 -5.17 40.60
CA HIS A 766 3.45 -4.15 39.56
C HIS A 766 4.74 -3.36 39.28
N ARG A 767 5.38 -3.63 38.13
CA ARG A 767 6.52 -2.85 37.62
C ARG A 767 6.03 -1.69 36.74
N ARG A 768 6.34 -0.46 37.17
CA ARG A 768 6.70 0.73 36.37
C ARG A 768 6.16 0.84 34.91
N LEU A 769 5.20 1.74 34.71
CA LEU A 769 4.94 2.41 33.42
C LEU A 769 6.22 3.11 32.92
N PHE A 770 6.79 2.73 31.77
CA PHE A 770 7.94 3.43 31.18
C PHE A 770 7.96 3.59 29.64
N PRO A 771 7.52 2.63 28.80
CA PRO A 771 7.69 2.77 27.34
C PRO A 771 6.77 3.81 26.67
N ARG A 772 5.45 3.69 26.83
CA ARG A 772 4.48 4.45 26.00
C ARG A 772 4.37 5.95 26.32
N CYS A 773 4.77 6.41 27.50
CA CYS A 773 4.62 7.83 27.90
C CYS A 773 5.87 8.69 27.61
N MET A 774 7.06 8.08 27.49
CA MET A 774 8.29 8.83 27.22
C MET A 774 8.26 9.56 25.86
N GLY A 775 7.60 9.00 24.85
CA GLY A 775 7.43 9.66 23.55
C GLY A 775 6.74 11.02 23.67
N ALA A 776 5.61 11.09 24.38
CA ALA A 776 4.85 12.33 24.59
C ALA A 776 5.64 13.40 25.38
N VAL A 777 6.45 12.98 26.37
CA VAL A 777 7.33 13.88 27.13
C VAL A 777 8.52 14.35 26.29
N GLY A 778 9.03 13.52 25.37
CA GLY A 778 10.08 13.88 24.43
C GLY A 778 9.73 15.07 23.54
N VAL A 779 8.46 15.20 23.13
CA VAL A 779 7.97 16.31 22.28
C VAL A 779 8.07 17.69 22.98
N LEU A 780 8.17 17.72 24.31
CA LEU A 780 8.42 18.95 25.08
C LEU A 780 9.92 19.29 25.21
N GLY A 781 10.82 18.41 24.77
CA GLY A 781 12.27 18.49 25.00
C GLY A 781 13.11 18.94 23.80
N ASP A 782 12.63 18.76 22.58
CA ASP A 782 13.36 19.17 21.38
C ASP A 782 13.58 20.69 21.34
N HIS A 783 14.86 21.09 21.27
CA HIS A 783 15.38 22.46 21.33
C HIS A 783 15.44 23.16 22.71
N ALA A 784 15.60 22.43 23.81
CA ALA A 784 15.94 22.99 25.12
C ALA A 784 17.44 23.39 25.31
N LEU A 785 18.11 23.94 24.28
CA LEU A 785 19.47 24.50 24.37
C LEU A 785 19.55 25.88 23.69
N PRO A 786 19.76 26.98 24.43
CA PRO A 786 19.95 28.30 23.83
C PRO A 786 21.35 28.42 23.24
N HIS A 787 21.45 28.44 21.91
CA HIS A 787 22.69 28.83 21.23
C HIS A 787 23.07 30.27 21.60
N ARG A 788 24.19 30.45 22.31
CA ARG A 788 24.88 31.73 22.36
C ARG A 788 25.44 32.04 20.96
N ARG A 789 24.71 32.82 20.17
CA ARG A 789 25.35 33.71 19.19
C ARG A 789 25.83 34.94 19.95
N ALA A 790 27.09 35.33 19.72
CA ALA A 790 27.56 36.63 20.13
C ALA A 790 27.23 37.62 19.00
N ASP A 791 26.36 38.57 19.30
CA ASP A 791 26.21 39.81 18.55
C ASP A 791 26.06 40.96 19.56
N GLY A 792 26.34 42.19 19.13
CA GLY A 792 26.56 43.34 20.02
C GLY A 792 25.30 44.15 20.38
N SER A 793 25.53 45.14 21.24
CA SER A 793 24.61 46.23 21.67
C SER A 793 23.33 45.86 22.47
N ASP A 794 23.36 46.34 23.72
CA ASP A 794 22.27 46.99 24.48
C ASP A 794 21.25 46.22 25.36
N ASP A 795 20.85 46.94 26.43
CA ASP A 795 20.08 46.66 27.66
C ASP A 795 20.29 45.34 28.43
N PHE A 796 21.11 45.42 29.50
CA PHE A 796 21.40 44.33 30.44
C PHE A 796 20.29 44.12 31.49
N ARG A 797 19.09 43.68 31.07
CA ARG A 797 18.04 43.21 32.00
C ARG A 797 18.12 41.71 32.27
N VAL A 798 18.64 41.35 33.45
CA VAL A 798 18.68 39.97 33.93
C VAL A 798 17.27 39.48 34.30
N HIS A 799 16.52 39.02 33.29
CA HIS A 799 15.31 38.25 33.53
C HIS A 799 15.66 36.94 34.27
N ARG A 800 15.18 36.81 35.52
CA ARG A 800 15.30 35.58 36.28
C ARG A 800 14.63 34.43 35.51
N TYR A 801 15.38 33.39 35.18
CA TYR A 801 14.78 32.11 34.77
C TYR A 801 13.88 31.60 35.91
N GLY A 802 12.66 31.18 35.59
CA GLY A 802 11.65 30.74 36.56
C GLY A 802 12.18 29.62 37.45
N ALA A 803 12.05 29.78 38.77
CA ALA A 803 12.68 28.88 39.74
C ALA A 803 12.04 27.47 39.77
N GLY A 804 10.74 27.35 39.45
CA GLY A 804 9.94 26.13 39.63
C GLY A 804 10.05 25.54 41.05
N GLY A 805 9.87 24.23 41.21
CA GLY A 805 10.09 23.55 42.50
C GLY A 805 8.92 23.61 43.49
N GLY A 806 7.83 24.29 43.13
CA GLY A 806 6.59 24.38 43.89
C GLY A 806 6.63 25.32 45.10
N VAL A 807 5.48 25.94 45.38
CA VAL A 807 5.23 26.80 46.54
C VAL A 807 4.84 25.91 47.73
N VAL A 808 5.39 26.20 48.91
CA VAL A 808 5.02 25.47 50.15
C VAL A 808 3.73 26.05 50.71
N VAL A 809 2.73 25.20 50.92
CA VAL A 809 1.43 25.59 51.49
C VAL A 809 1.49 25.50 53.02
N PRO A 810 1.16 26.57 53.78
CA PRO A 810 1.19 26.53 55.24
C PRO A 810 0.32 25.40 55.82
N GLY A 811 0.90 24.61 56.72
CA GLY A 811 0.19 23.49 57.38
C GLY A 811 -0.08 22.26 56.49
N ARG A 812 0.59 22.14 55.33
CA ARG A 812 0.51 20.98 54.43
C ARG A 812 1.90 20.40 54.15
N MET A 813 1.96 19.09 53.91
CA MET A 813 3.21 18.41 53.52
C MET A 813 3.54 18.56 52.02
N TYR A 814 2.52 18.74 51.16
CA TYR A 814 2.68 18.91 49.73
C TYR A 814 3.01 20.36 49.31
N ARG A 815 3.38 20.52 48.03
CA ARG A 815 3.58 21.82 47.37
C ARG A 815 2.57 22.06 46.26
N GLU A 816 2.27 23.31 45.97
CA GLU A 816 1.43 23.74 44.84
C GLU A 816 2.28 24.32 43.71
N TYR A 817 1.76 24.26 42.48
CA TYR A 817 2.51 24.57 41.26
C TYR A 817 1.64 25.46 40.38
N HIS A 818 2.16 26.65 40.02
CA HIS A 818 1.50 27.61 39.14
C HIS A 818 2.34 27.77 37.86
N LEU A 819 1.69 27.96 36.70
CA LEU A 819 2.37 28.01 35.39
C LEU A 819 3.43 29.11 35.31
N ASP A 820 3.22 30.24 35.98
CA ASP A 820 4.12 31.40 35.90
C ASP A 820 5.51 31.17 36.50
N ASN A 821 5.67 30.12 37.32
CA ASN A 821 6.96 29.71 37.88
C ASN A 821 7.90 29.04 36.86
N TYR A 822 7.43 28.74 35.65
CA TYR A 822 8.21 28.12 34.56
C TYR A 822 8.50 29.10 33.42
N SER A 823 9.39 28.73 32.50
CA SER A 823 9.79 29.60 31.39
C SER A 823 8.61 29.92 30.45
N PRO A 824 8.58 31.11 29.81
CA PRO A 824 7.54 31.45 28.84
C PRO A 824 7.45 30.47 27.67
N TRP A 825 8.57 29.85 27.29
CA TRP A 825 8.62 28.79 26.28
C TRP A 825 7.89 27.52 26.74
N LEU A 826 8.15 27.03 27.96
CA LEU A 826 7.45 25.86 28.51
C LEU A 826 5.95 26.10 28.69
N ARG A 827 5.55 27.29 29.15
CA ARG A 827 4.14 27.72 29.20
C ARG A 827 3.50 27.63 27.81
N LYS A 828 4.02 28.38 26.83
CA LYS A 828 3.49 28.37 25.45
C LYS A 828 3.47 26.97 24.81
N ARG A 829 4.41 26.08 25.16
CA ARG A 829 4.47 24.70 24.67
C ARG A 829 3.41 23.77 25.30
N ILE A 830 2.96 24.04 26.53
CA ILE A 830 1.94 23.23 27.23
C ILE A 830 0.53 23.85 27.17
N ASP A 831 0.41 25.12 26.79
CA ASP A 831 -0.86 25.77 26.45
C ASP A 831 -1.32 25.53 25.00
N ASP A 832 -0.42 25.05 24.14
CA ASP A 832 -0.73 24.61 22.77
C ASP A 832 -1.61 23.33 22.81
N PRO A 833 -2.84 23.35 22.25
CA PRO A 833 -3.76 22.22 22.29
C PRO A 833 -3.20 20.93 21.67
N HIS A 834 -2.31 21.01 20.68
CA HIS A 834 -1.76 19.85 20.00
C HIS A 834 -0.93 18.98 20.95
N TYR A 835 -0.05 19.60 21.73
CA TYR A 835 0.78 18.90 22.72
C TYR A 835 -0.03 18.57 23.99
N TRP A 836 -0.92 19.47 24.43
CA TRP A 836 -1.68 19.24 25.66
C TRP A 836 -2.65 18.05 25.54
N LEU A 837 -3.32 17.85 24.40
CA LEU A 837 -4.24 16.72 24.20
C LEU A 837 -3.54 15.36 24.37
N THR A 838 -2.32 15.20 23.84
CA THR A 838 -1.54 13.97 24.01
C THR A 838 -1.17 13.76 25.48
N VAL A 839 -0.61 14.77 26.14
CA VAL A 839 -0.19 14.74 27.55
C VAL A 839 -1.38 14.41 28.46
N LYS A 840 -2.51 15.10 28.29
CA LYS A 840 -3.78 14.88 29.00
C LYS A 840 -4.27 13.44 28.87
N SER A 841 -4.18 12.84 27.69
CA SER A 841 -4.59 11.44 27.49
C SER A 841 -3.74 10.46 28.31
N CYS A 842 -2.43 10.71 28.44
CA CYS A 842 -1.54 9.91 29.29
C CYS A 842 -1.88 10.06 30.78
N ILE A 843 -2.18 11.28 31.25
CA ILE A 843 -2.56 11.53 32.65
C ILE A 843 -3.88 10.82 32.97
N LEU A 844 -4.89 10.93 32.11
CA LEU A 844 -6.16 10.21 32.24
C LEU A 844 -5.97 8.68 32.32
N GLY A 845 -5.08 8.12 31.50
CA GLY A 845 -4.73 6.70 31.53
C GLY A 845 -3.93 6.26 32.76
N SER A 846 -3.18 7.16 33.40
CA SER A 846 -2.26 6.84 34.51
C SER A 846 -2.92 6.40 35.81
N LYS A 847 -4.22 6.69 35.99
CA LYS A 847 -4.96 6.57 37.26
C LYS A 847 -4.33 7.32 38.45
N ALA A 848 -3.47 8.33 38.24
CA ALA A 848 -2.71 9.02 39.30
C ALA A 848 -3.59 9.55 40.46
N CYS A 849 -4.80 10.04 40.16
CA CYS A 849 -5.74 10.55 41.15
C CYS A 849 -6.58 9.48 41.87
N SER A 850 -6.61 8.23 41.38
CA SER A 850 -7.52 7.18 41.89
C SER A 850 -7.37 6.88 43.38
N LYS A 851 -6.17 7.07 43.94
CA LYS A 851 -5.91 6.90 45.38
C LYS A 851 -6.23 8.14 46.21
N VAL A 852 -6.25 9.34 45.61
CA VAL A 852 -6.45 10.63 46.27
C VAL A 852 -7.95 10.93 46.48
N VAL A 853 -8.81 10.46 45.57
CA VAL A 853 -10.28 10.53 45.70
C VAL A 853 -10.81 9.80 46.97
N LEU A 854 -10.02 8.89 47.56
CA LEU A 854 -10.35 8.13 48.77
C LEU A 854 -9.76 8.75 50.07
N TRP A 855 -9.17 9.95 50.01
CA TRP A 855 -8.50 10.57 51.16
C TRP A 855 -9.47 11.33 52.07
N THR A 856 -9.30 11.15 53.39
CA THR A 856 -10.01 11.93 54.41
C THR A 856 -9.43 13.35 54.53
N PRO A 857 -10.15 14.34 55.10
CA PRO A 857 -9.61 15.68 55.32
C PRO A 857 -8.28 15.73 56.10
N PHE A 858 -8.00 14.71 56.93
CA PHE A 858 -6.75 14.57 57.69
C PHE A 858 -5.59 14.03 56.84
N ASP A 859 -5.86 13.17 55.86
CA ASP A 859 -4.86 12.72 54.88
C ASP A 859 -4.32 13.91 54.07
N TYR A 860 -5.19 14.84 53.68
CA TYR A 860 -4.82 16.10 53.02
C TYR A 860 -3.98 17.05 53.89
N LEU A 861 -3.85 16.83 55.21
CA LEU A 861 -2.91 17.57 56.06
C LEU A 861 -1.55 16.88 56.15
N THR A 862 -1.54 15.54 56.18
CA THR A 862 -0.40 14.73 56.64
C THR A 862 0.35 14.00 55.54
N LYS A 863 -0.21 13.84 54.33
CA LYS A 863 0.43 13.14 53.21
C LYS A 863 0.97 14.10 52.16
N ASP A 864 2.18 13.80 51.67
CA ASP A 864 2.77 14.45 50.50
C ASP A 864 2.13 13.95 49.20
N MET A 865 2.26 14.72 48.11
CA MET A 865 1.66 14.47 46.80
C MET A 865 2.70 14.65 45.69
N THR A 866 2.61 13.84 44.63
CA THR A 866 3.40 14.13 43.41
C THR A 866 2.95 15.46 42.78
N PRO A 867 3.77 16.10 41.93
CA PRO A 867 3.37 17.34 41.27
C PRO A 867 2.05 17.23 40.47
N ILE A 868 1.88 16.13 39.75
CA ILE A 868 0.63 15.80 39.04
C ILE A 868 -0.53 15.61 40.03
N GLN A 869 -0.30 15.03 41.21
CA GLN A 869 -1.36 14.86 42.21
C GLN A 869 -1.83 16.18 42.82
N SER A 870 -0.90 17.05 43.23
CA SER A 870 -1.26 18.35 43.82
C SER A 870 -1.91 19.32 42.82
N GLY A 871 -1.59 19.19 41.52
CA GLY A 871 -2.12 20.03 40.44
C GLY A 871 -3.40 19.51 39.77
N CYS A 872 -3.54 18.20 39.57
CA CYS A 872 -4.65 17.61 38.80
C CYS A 872 -5.69 16.86 39.66
N CYS A 873 -5.39 16.55 40.93
CA CYS A 873 -6.24 15.71 41.78
C CYS A 873 -6.93 16.45 42.93
N LYS A 874 -6.70 17.77 43.09
CA LYS A 874 -7.38 18.64 44.06
C LYS A 874 -7.39 20.10 43.56
N PRO A 875 -8.37 20.94 43.96
CA PRO A 875 -8.31 22.38 43.73
C PRO A 875 -7.10 23.05 44.43
N PRO A 876 -6.66 24.24 43.98
CA PRO A 876 -5.74 25.09 44.73
C PRO A 876 -6.24 25.39 46.16
N THR A 877 -5.31 25.51 47.11
CA THR A 877 -5.66 25.76 48.53
C THR A 877 -6.19 27.19 48.76
N SER A 878 -5.99 28.08 47.79
CA SER A 878 -6.56 29.44 47.74
C SER A 878 -8.06 29.47 47.39
N CYS A 879 -8.65 28.38 46.89
CA CYS A 879 -10.05 28.35 46.49
C CYS A 879 -10.98 28.28 47.71
N ASN A 880 -11.76 29.34 47.94
CA ASN A 880 -12.69 29.46 49.05
C ASN A 880 -14.14 29.31 48.58
N TYR A 881 -14.62 28.07 48.60
CA TYR A 881 -15.99 27.74 48.19
C TYR A 881 -17.06 28.03 49.26
N ALA A 882 -16.69 28.60 50.41
CA ALA A 882 -17.61 28.93 51.51
C ALA A 882 -17.96 30.43 51.62
N ALA A 883 -17.34 31.30 50.82
CA ALA A 883 -17.58 32.75 50.83
C ALA A 883 -17.76 33.31 49.41
N ALA A 884 -18.92 33.91 49.14
CA ALA A 884 -19.37 34.27 47.78
C ALA A 884 -18.77 35.57 47.20
N THR A 885 -17.88 36.26 47.91
CA THR A 885 -17.53 37.67 47.63
C THR A 885 -16.02 38.00 47.74
N LEU A 886 -15.16 37.10 47.28
CA LEU A 886 -13.72 37.37 47.06
C LEU A 886 -13.30 36.98 45.64
N ALA A 887 -12.33 37.71 45.09
CA ALA A 887 -11.65 37.32 43.86
C ALA A 887 -10.74 36.11 44.13
N GLN A 888 -10.87 35.06 43.31
CA GLN A 888 -10.13 33.80 43.46
C GLN A 888 -9.26 33.53 42.22
N GLU A 889 -8.35 32.57 42.30
CA GLU A 889 -7.54 32.15 41.14
C GLU A 889 -8.43 31.60 40.01
N ALA A 890 -8.01 31.78 38.75
CA ALA A 890 -8.80 31.38 37.58
C ALA A 890 -9.18 29.88 37.59
N ASP A 891 -8.31 29.03 38.14
CA ASP A 891 -8.57 27.60 38.33
C ASP A 891 -9.72 27.32 39.32
N CYS A 892 -9.98 28.18 40.31
CA CYS A 892 -11.06 27.98 41.28
C CYS A 892 -12.45 27.98 40.62
N TYR A 893 -12.60 28.69 39.49
CA TYR A 893 -13.82 28.70 38.66
C TYR A 893 -13.87 27.54 37.65
N ARG A 894 -12.74 26.88 37.36
CA ARG A 894 -12.65 25.69 36.50
C ARG A 894 -12.82 24.39 37.29
N TRP A 895 -12.42 24.37 38.56
CA TRP A 895 -12.71 23.30 39.51
C TRP A 895 -14.19 23.31 39.93
N ASN A 896 -14.80 22.13 39.92
CA ASN A 896 -16.19 21.91 40.36
C ASN A 896 -16.18 21.29 41.77
N ASN A 897 -17.11 21.71 42.64
CA ASN A 897 -17.24 21.22 44.02
C ASN A 897 -17.73 19.76 44.13
N ALA A 898 -18.03 19.09 43.03
CA ALA A 898 -18.34 17.66 43.00
C ALA A 898 -17.04 16.82 43.14
N PRO A 899 -16.86 16.01 44.21
CA PRO A 899 -15.64 15.21 44.43
C PRO A 899 -15.14 14.30 43.27
N PRO A 900 -15.98 13.75 42.36
CA PRO A 900 -15.49 12.97 41.22
C PRO A 900 -15.02 13.82 40.02
N VAL A 901 -15.17 15.16 40.04
CA VAL A 901 -14.89 16.02 38.89
C VAL A 901 -13.48 16.64 39.00
N LEU A 902 -12.53 16.02 38.30
CA LEU A 902 -11.12 16.41 38.31
C LEU A 902 -10.80 17.40 37.18
N CYS A 903 -10.24 18.57 37.51
CA CYS A 903 -9.89 19.59 36.52
C CYS A 903 -8.54 19.32 35.85
N TYR A 904 -8.55 18.52 34.78
CA TYR A 904 -7.34 18.29 33.99
C TYR A 904 -6.90 19.52 33.19
N ASP A 905 -7.82 20.39 32.72
CA ASP A 905 -7.47 21.60 31.96
C ASP A 905 -7.17 22.83 32.84
N CYS A 906 -7.02 22.62 34.15
CA CYS A 906 -6.57 23.66 35.07
C CYS A 906 -5.07 23.94 34.89
N ASP A 907 -4.69 25.20 35.08
CA ASP A 907 -3.32 25.66 34.89
C ASP A 907 -2.39 25.06 35.96
N SER A 908 -2.92 24.79 37.16
CA SER A 908 -2.28 23.99 38.22
C SER A 908 -1.95 22.56 37.77
N CYS A 909 -2.78 21.93 36.95
CA CYS A 909 -2.54 20.57 36.44
C CYS A 909 -1.39 20.58 35.41
N LYS A 910 -1.42 21.50 34.44
CA LYS A 910 -0.30 21.73 33.50
C LYS A 910 1.00 22.05 34.26
N ALA A 911 0.94 22.90 35.28
CA ALA A 911 2.08 23.27 36.12
C ALA A 911 2.65 22.10 36.95
N GLY A 912 1.79 21.18 37.38
CA GLY A 912 2.20 19.90 37.99
C GLY A 912 2.96 19.02 37.00
N VAL A 913 2.50 18.93 35.74
CA VAL A 913 3.21 18.19 34.68
C VAL A 913 4.58 18.81 34.37
N LEU A 914 4.69 20.14 34.28
CA LEU A 914 5.95 20.81 33.99
C LEU A 914 7.05 20.52 35.04
N GLU A 915 6.69 20.43 36.33
CA GLU A 915 7.65 20.04 37.38
C GLU A 915 8.05 18.56 37.25
N ASP A 916 7.11 17.66 36.96
CA ASP A 916 7.40 16.22 36.85
C ASP A 916 8.33 15.95 35.66
N VAL A 917 8.05 16.56 34.50
CA VAL A 917 8.91 16.55 33.31
C VAL A 917 10.30 17.14 33.62
N ARG A 918 10.38 18.26 34.34
CA ARG A 918 11.65 18.88 34.77
C ARG A 918 12.47 17.95 35.67
N ARG A 919 11.81 17.25 36.60
CA ARG A 919 12.46 16.30 37.53
C ARG A 919 13.03 15.09 36.79
N ASP A 920 12.33 14.57 35.78
CA ASP A 920 12.83 13.45 34.97
C ASP A 920 13.91 13.86 33.96
N TRP A 921 13.80 15.06 33.37
CA TRP A 921 14.87 15.63 32.55
C TRP A 921 16.20 15.78 33.29
N HIS A 922 16.17 16.15 34.58
CA HIS A 922 17.37 16.23 35.39
C HIS A 922 18.02 14.84 35.60
N LYS A 923 17.21 13.80 35.85
CA LYS A 923 17.70 12.40 35.98
C LYS A 923 18.34 11.89 34.68
N LEU A 924 17.68 12.13 33.54
CA LEU A 924 18.19 11.79 32.20
C LEU A 924 19.51 12.52 31.88
N SER A 925 19.61 13.80 32.23
CA SER A 925 20.82 14.59 32.04
C SER A 925 22.01 14.00 32.82
N VAL A 926 21.79 13.61 34.08
CA VAL A 926 22.81 12.94 34.91
C VAL A 926 23.21 11.57 34.33
N LEU A 927 22.23 10.77 33.89
CA LEU A 927 22.49 9.46 33.26
C LEU A 927 23.38 9.61 32.01
N ASN A 928 23.06 10.58 31.13
CA ASN A 928 23.80 10.82 29.90
C ASN A 928 25.23 11.31 30.18
N ILE A 929 25.43 12.16 31.19
CA ILE A 929 26.77 12.58 31.64
C ILE A 929 27.60 11.38 32.11
N VAL A 930 27.02 10.49 32.92
CA VAL A 930 27.70 9.24 33.35
C VAL A 930 28.02 8.34 32.16
N MET A 931 27.11 8.18 31.20
CA MET A 931 27.33 7.36 30.00
C MET A 931 28.45 7.92 29.10
N VAL A 932 28.54 9.24 28.95
CA VAL A 932 29.64 9.91 28.23
C VAL A 932 30.98 9.67 28.93
N ILE A 933 31.03 9.76 30.27
CA ILE A 933 32.26 9.46 31.04
C ILE A 933 32.70 8.01 30.84
N VAL A 934 31.75 7.06 30.85
CA VAL A 934 32.04 5.63 30.58
C VAL A 934 32.56 5.42 29.15
N LEU A 935 31.96 6.07 28.14
CA LEU A 935 32.42 5.99 26.76
C LEU A 935 33.83 6.58 26.58
N ILE A 936 34.16 7.69 27.23
CA ILE A 936 35.51 8.26 27.25
C ILE A 936 36.50 7.29 27.91
N GLY A 937 36.10 6.61 28.99
CA GLY A 937 36.91 5.56 29.63
C GLY A 937 37.19 4.38 28.69
N ILE A 938 36.17 3.83 28.04
CA ILE A 938 36.30 2.74 27.05
C ILE A 938 37.21 3.16 25.88
N TYR A 939 37.01 4.37 25.34
CA TYR A 939 37.83 4.89 24.24
C TYR A 939 39.30 5.07 24.64
N SER A 940 39.55 5.57 25.86
CA SER A 940 40.90 5.71 26.41
C SER A 940 41.61 4.36 26.58
N ILE A 941 40.91 3.35 27.11
CA ILE A 941 41.42 1.98 27.23
C ILE A 941 41.71 1.38 25.85
N GLY A 942 40.81 1.57 24.87
CA GLY A 942 41.01 1.15 23.48
C GLY A 942 42.23 1.79 22.83
N CYS A 943 42.43 3.10 23.00
CA CYS A 943 43.63 3.79 22.53
C CYS A 943 44.92 3.27 23.18
N CYS A 944 44.92 3.01 24.49
CA CYS A 944 46.08 2.43 25.19
C CYS A 944 46.39 1.01 24.70
N ALA A 945 45.38 0.16 24.52
CA ALA A 945 45.54 -1.19 23.98
C ALA A 945 46.10 -1.15 22.54
N PHE A 946 45.57 -0.27 21.68
CA PHE A 946 46.03 -0.10 20.31
C PHE A 946 47.48 0.44 20.23
N GLN A 947 47.87 1.37 21.10
CA GLN A 947 49.25 1.86 21.17
C GLN A 947 50.24 0.80 21.66
N ASN A 948 49.84 -0.06 22.61
CA ASN A 948 50.67 -1.18 23.05
C ASN A 948 50.80 -2.28 21.99
N ALA A 949 49.71 -2.64 21.30
CA ALA A 949 49.77 -3.58 20.17
C ALA A 949 50.73 -3.06 19.08
N LYS A 950 50.66 -1.77 18.75
CA LYS A 950 51.52 -1.14 17.74
C LYS A 950 53.00 -1.00 18.15
N ARG A 951 53.33 -1.21 19.44
CA ARG A 951 54.72 -1.36 19.91
C ARG A 951 55.22 -2.80 19.84
N ALA A 952 54.34 -3.80 19.87
CA ALA A 952 54.72 -5.20 19.70
C ALA A 952 55.09 -5.55 18.24
N GLU A 953 54.53 -4.82 17.26
CA GLU A 953 54.82 -5.01 15.83
C GLU A 953 56.20 -4.45 15.39
N THR A 954 56.92 -3.70 16.24
CA THR A 954 58.16 -3.01 15.85
C THR A 954 59.46 -3.79 16.13
N ASP A 955 59.43 -4.88 16.91
CA ASP A 955 60.62 -5.66 17.28
C ASP A 955 60.67 -7.03 16.58
N TYR A 956 60.96 -7.04 15.27
CA TYR A 956 61.45 -8.23 14.56
C TYR A 956 62.59 -7.87 13.58
N PRO A 957 63.77 -8.51 13.67
CA PRO A 957 64.94 -8.11 12.89
C PRO A 957 65.03 -8.76 11.50
N TYR A 958 65.40 -7.94 10.50
CA TYR A 958 66.11 -8.28 9.26
C TYR A 958 65.62 -9.47 8.38
N GLY A 959 65.03 -9.15 7.23
CA GLY A 959 64.77 -10.11 6.15
C GLY A 959 64.28 -9.48 4.83
N HIS A 960 65.16 -9.42 3.82
CA HIS A 960 64.93 -9.04 2.41
C HIS A 960 63.64 -9.64 1.77
N ASN A 961 62.99 -9.05 0.75
CA ASN A 961 63.40 -8.01 -0.24
C ASN A 961 62.20 -7.42 -1.04
N ARG A 962 62.23 -6.10 -1.35
CA ARG A 962 61.52 -5.41 -2.48
C ARG A 962 59.96 -5.45 -2.46
N MET A 963 59.21 -4.58 -3.14
CA MET A 963 59.51 -3.59 -4.20
C MET A 963 58.70 -2.27 -4.02
N TYR A 964 58.88 -1.29 -4.91
CA TYR A 964 58.46 0.12 -4.70
C TYR A 964 56.97 0.42 -4.95
N LYS A 965 56.41 1.37 -4.17
CA LYS A 965 55.14 2.05 -4.47
C LYS A 965 55.34 3.16 -5.51
N VAL A 966 54.51 3.19 -6.54
CA VAL A 966 54.24 4.38 -7.37
C VAL A 966 52.85 4.92 -7.02
N ARG A 967 52.68 6.24 -6.96
CA ARG A 967 51.40 6.89 -6.66
C ARG A 967 50.57 7.05 -7.94
N PRO A 968 49.25 6.82 -7.93
CA PRO A 968 48.38 7.35 -8.98
C PRO A 968 48.35 8.88 -8.92
N ARG A 969 48.50 9.53 -10.07
CA ARG A 969 47.99 10.89 -10.30
C ARG A 969 46.57 10.75 -10.88
N TRP A 970 45.75 11.77 -10.64
CA TRP A 970 44.57 12.03 -11.47
C TRP A 970 45.03 12.67 -12.79
N ASP A 971 44.32 12.43 -13.89
CA ASP A 971 43.90 13.44 -14.89
C ASP A 971 43.37 12.80 -16.21
N PHE A 972 42.16 13.21 -16.59
CA PHE A 972 41.57 13.30 -17.95
C PHE A 972 41.40 12.09 -18.91
N HIS A 973 40.19 12.06 -19.51
CA HIS A 973 39.70 11.31 -20.69
C HIS A 973 39.68 9.76 -20.60
N TRP A 974 38.70 9.05 -21.19
CA TRP A 974 37.66 9.45 -22.16
C TRP A 974 36.26 9.08 -21.66
#